data_AF-A0A8C0A4U1-F1
#
_entry.id   AF-A0A8C0A4U1-F1
#
_cell.length_a   1.000
_cell.length_b   1.000
_cell.length_c   1.000
_cell.angle_alpha   90.00
_cell.angle_beta   90.00
_cell.angle_gamma   90.00
#
_symmetry.space_group_name_H-M   'P 1'
#
loop_
_entity.id
_entity.type
_entity.pdbx_description
1 polymer ?
#
loop_
_entity_poly.entity_id
_entity_poly.type
_entity_poly.pdbx_seq_one_letter_code
_entity_poly.pdbx_strand_id
1 'polypeptide(L)'
;MEESSLSRAPSRGGVNFLNVARTYIPNTKVECHYTLPPGTVPSASDWIGIFKVEAACVRDYHTFVWSLVPESVTDGSPIHASVQFQASYLPKPGAQLYQFRYVNRQGRVCGQSPPFQFREPRPMDELVTLEETDGGSDILLVVPKATVLQNQLDESQQERNDLMQLKLQLEGQVTELKSQVQELEKALAAARQEHAELAEQYKGLSRSHGELTEERDILSRQQGDHVARILELEEDIQTISEKVLMKEVELDRVRDTVKALTREQEKLLGQLKEVQADKEQSEAELQMAQQENRRLNLELQEAKDRQEEQSAQAQRLKDKVAQMKDTLGQVQQRVAELEPLKEQLRGAQELAASSQQKAALLGEELASAAGARDRTIAELHRSRLEVAGVNGRLAELSLHLKEEKSQWSKERAGLLQSVEAEKDKILKLSAEILRLEKAVQEEKTQSQVFKTELAREKDSSLVQLSESKRELTELRSALRVLQKEKEQLQEEKQELLEYMRKLEARLEKVADEKWSEDPATEDEEAAVGLSCPAALTDSEDESPEDMRLPPYGLCESGDPGSSPATGPREASPLVVISQPAPIAPQLSGPAEDSSSDSEAEDEKSVLMAAVQSGGEEANLLLPELGSAFYDMAR
;
A
#
# COMPACT_ATOMS: atom_id res chain seq x y z
N MET A 1 77.01 -31.35 2.00
CA MET A 1 78.41 -31.62 1.64
C MET A 1 78.39 -32.22 0.27
N GLU A 2 78.83 -31.45 -0.72
CA GLU A 2 79.68 -31.88 -1.83
C GLU A 2 80.04 -30.59 -2.58
N GLU A 3 81.15 -29.99 -2.15
CA GLU A 3 81.89 -29.03 -2.96
C GLU A 3 82.56 -29.83 -4.09
N SER A 4 82.35 -29.39 -5.33
CA SER A 4 83.23 -29.76 -6.44
C SER A 4 83.77 -28.49 -7.07
N SER A 5 85.05 -28.32 -6.83
CA SER A 5 85.90 -27.19 -7.16
C SER A 5 86.16 -27.07 -8.66
N LEU A 6 86.20 -25.82 -9.13
CA LEU A 6 87.04 -25.34 -10.23
C LEU A 6 86.66 -25.74 -11.66
N SER A 7 85.72 -25.00 -12.23
CA SER A 7 85.90 -24.48 -13.59
C SER A 7 86.12 -22.97 -13.51
N ARG A 8 87.25 -22.49 -14.03
CA ARG A 8 87.60 -21.08 -14.09
C ARG A 8 86.50 -20.34 -14.86
N ALA A 9 85.65 -19.60 -14.15
CA ALA A 9 84.56 -18.84 -14.75
C ALA A 9 85.09 -17.94 -15.87
N PRO A 10 84.50 -17.96 -17.09
CA PRO A 10 84.85 -16.98 -18.11
C PRO A 10 84.44 -15.60 -17.59
N SER A 11 85.30 -14.60 -17.79
CA SER A 11 85.11 -13.21 -17.40
C SER A 11 83.67 -12.75 -17.70
N ARG A 12 82.90 -12.44 -16.66
CA ARG A 12 81.47 -12.09 -16.66
C ARG A 12 81.08 -10.79 -17.40
N GLY A 13 81.88 -10.32 -18.35
CA GLY A 13 81.64 -9.10 -19.11
C GLY A 13 82.03 -9.16 -20.59
N GLY A 14 82.24 -10.36 -21.15
CA GLY A 14 82.68 -10.54 -22.53
C GLY A 14 81.60 -11.03 -23.50
N VAL A 15 81.86 -10.93 -24.80
CA VAL A 15 81.03 -11.46 -25.89
C VAL A 15 80.94 -12.98 -25.82
N ASN A 16 79.72 -13.52 -25.88
CA ASN A 16 79.44 -14.96 -25.78
C ASN A 16 79.17 -15.56 -27.15
N PHE A 17 79.87 -16.62 -27.53
CA PHE A 17 79.60 -17.35 -28.78
C PHE A 17 78.54 -18.43 -28.56
N LEU A 18 77.54 -18.50 -29.43
CA LEU A 18 76.42 -19.44 -29.38
C LEU A 18 76.62 -20.57 -30.38
N ASN A 19 76.14 -21.77 -30.03
CA ASN A 19 76.08 -22.93 -30.93
C ASN A 19 77.40 -23.26 -31.65
N VAL A 20 78.52 -23.10 -30.94
CA VAL A 20 79.84 -23.41 -31.49
C VAL A 20 79.98 -24.93 -31.57
N ALA A 21 79.97 -25.45 -32.79
CA ALA A 21 80.12 -26.88 -33.04
C ALA A 21 81.53 -27.34 -32.65
N ARG A 22 81.65 -28.59 -32.16
CA ARG A 22 82.98 -29.19 -31.88
C ARG A 22 83.78 -29.42 -33.16
N THR A 23 83.08 -29.65 -34.27
CA THR A 23 83.65 -29.88 -35.59
C THR A 23 82.84 -29.11 -36.62
N TYR A 24 83.51 -28.38 -37.50
CA TYR A 24 82.91 -27.81 -38.71
C TYR A 24 83.37 -28.59 -39.94
N ILE A 25 82.48 -28.75 -40.91
CA ILE A 25 82.77 -29.48 -42.15
C ILE A 25 83.73 -28.61 -42.99
N PRO A 26 84.85 -29.18 -43.51
CA PRO A 26 85.75 -28.45 -44.41
C PRO A 26 85.04 -28.01 -45.69
N ASN A 27 85.49 -26.92 -46.30
CA ASN A 27 84.95 -26.36 -47.55
C ASN A 27 83.47 -25.90 -47.49
N THR A 28 82.84 -25.87 -46.31
CA THR A 28 81.53 -25.24 -46.12
C THR A 28 81.68 -23.89 -45.42
N LYS A 29 80.81 -22.93 -45.75
CA LYS A 29 80.74 -21.65 -45.03
C LYS A 29 80.46 -21.91 -43.54
N VAL A 30 81.09 -21.14 -42.66
CA VAL A 30 80.85 -21.23 -41.21
C VAL A 30 80.16 -19.98 -40.73
N GLU A 31 78.98 -20.16 -40.12
CA GLU A 31 78.27 -19.09 -39.45
C GLU A 31 78.63 -19.08 -37.97
N CYS A 32 79.09 -17.93 -37.50
CA CYS A 32 79.48 -17.71 -36.12
C CYS A 32 78.43 -16.81 -35.46
N HIS A 33 77.65 -17.41 -34.56
CA HIS A 33 76.62 -16.73 -33.77
C HIS A 33 77.21 -16.24 -32.45
N TYR A 34 76.89 -15.02 -32.05
CA TYR A 34 77.37 -14.44 -30.80
C TYR A 34 76.37 -13.45 -30.19
N THR A 35 76.50 -13.26 -28.89
CA THR A 35 75.69 -12.32 -28.10
C THR A 35 76.62 -11.30 -27.46
N LEU A 36 76.36 -10.02 -27.73
CA LEU A 36 77.00 -8.91 -27.04
C LEU A 36 76.27 -8.65 -25.71
N PRO A 37 76.98 -8.48 -24.59
CA PRO A 37 76.36 -8.15 -23.30
C PRO A 37 75.57 -6.83 -23.36
N PRO A 38 74.49 -6.69 -22.56
CA PRO A 38 73.72 -5.45 -22.47
C PRO A 38 74.64 -4.25 -22.16
N GLY A 39 74.47 -3.14 -22.87
CA GLY A 39 75.29 -1.92 -22.73
C GLY A 39 76.59 -1.90 -23.54
N THR A 40 76.90 -2.97 -24.30
CA THR A 40 78.02 -2.96 -25.26
C THR A 40 77.62 -2.19 -26.52
N VAL A 41 78.40 -1.17 -26.91
CA VAL A 41 78.20 -0.43 -28.17
C VAL A 41 79.11 -1.05 -29.25
N PRO A 42 78.58 -1.87 -30.18
CA PRO A 42 79.38 -2.44 -31.26
C PRO A 42 79.89 -1.35 -32.19
N SER A 43 81.14 -1.48 -32.65
CA SER A 43 81.76 -0.57 -33.60
C SER A 43 81.96 -1.25 -34.96
N ALA A 44 81.88 -0.47 -36.05
CA ALA A 44 82.20 -0.97 -37.39
C ALA A 44 83.66 -1.43 -37.54
N SER A 45 84.52 -1.08 -36.57
CA SER A 45 85.91 -1.53 -36.48
C SER A 45 86.13 -2.70 -35.50
N ASP A 46 85.06 -3.26 -34.94
CA ASP A 46 85.13 -4.51 -34.18
C ASP A 46 85.11 -5.68 -35.17
N TRP A 47 85.78 -6.78 -34.84
CA TRP A 47 85.88 -7.93 -35.74
C TRP A 47 86.02 -9.23 -34.98
N ILE A 48 85.65 -10.32 -35.66
CA ILE A 48 85.75 -11.67 -35.14
C ILE A 48 86.78 -12.40 -36.00
N GLY A 49 87.80 -12.93 -35.34
CA GLY A 49 88.84 -13.73 -35.98
C GLY A 49 88.72 -15.20 -35.61
N ILE A 50 89.14 -16.05 -36.55
CA ILE A 50 89.46 -17.45 -36.27
C ILE A 50 90.93 -17.49 -35.89
N PHE A 51 91.23 -17.97 -34.70
CA PHE A 51 92.59 -18.10 -34.18
C PHE A 51 92.89 -19.55 -33.92
N LYS A 52 94.15 -19.96 -34.13
CA LYS A 52 94.63 -21.19 -33.51
C LYS A 52 94.58 -21.00 -31.99
N VAL A 53 94.27 -22.06 -31.25
CA VAL A 53 94.22 -21.99 -29.78
C VAL A 53 95.56 -21.50 -29.20
N GLU A 54 96.69 -21.86 -29.83
CA GLU A 54 98.06 -21.45 -29.47
C GLU A 54 98.45 -20.01 -29.85
N ALA A 55 97.57 -19.24 -30.49
CA ALA A 55 97.85 -17.87 -30.92
C ALA A 55 98.11 -16.92 -29.74
N ALA A 56 99.29 -16.28 -29.72
CA ALA A 56 99.79 -15.47 -28.60
C ALA A 56 99.35 -14.00 -28.67
N CYS A 57 99.15 -13.45 -29.87
CA CYS A 57 98.69 -12.08 -30.04
C CYS A 57 97.50 -11.97 -31.03
N VAL A 58 96.82 -10.82 -31.00
CA VAL A 58 95.67 -10.54 -31.88
C VAL A 58 96.06 -10.49 -33.37
N ARG A 59 97.35 -10.33 -33.70
CA ARG A 59 97.85 -10.37 -35.08
C ARG A 59 98.00 -11.78 -35.64
N ASP A 60 97.93 -12.80 -34.80
CA ASP A 60 98.07 -14.21 -35.19
C ASP A 60 96.72 -14.82 -35.65
N TYR A 61 95.82 -14.00 -36.20
CA TYR A 61 94.55 -14.49 -36.73
C TYR A 61 94.78 -15.29 -38.02
N HIS A 62 93.99 -16.34 -38.22
CA HIS A 62 93.98 -17.09 -39.48
C HIS A 62 93.17 -16.35 -40.54
N THR A 63 91.93 -16.01 -40.19
CA THR A 63 91.01 -15.22 -41.00
C THR A 63 90.13 -14.37 -40.07
N PHE A 64 89.53 -13.32 -40.59
CA PHE A 64 88.66 -12.43 -39.81
C PHE A 64 87.50 -11.91 -40.64
N VAL A 65 86.44 -11.52 -39.94
CA VAL A 65 85.27 -10.84 -40.50
C VAL A 65 84.91 -9.67 -39.58
N TRP A 66 84.57 -8.52 -40.15
CA TRP A 66 84.10 -7.37 -39.39
C TRP A 66 82.77 -7.69 -38.70
N SER A 67 82.63 -7.26 -37.45
CA SER A 67 81.40 -7.35 -36.67
C SER A 67 80.32 -6.49 -37.34
N LEU A 68 79.10 -7.00 -37.39
CA LEU A 68 77.97 -6.20 -37.84
C LEU A 68 77.58 -5.20 -36.75
N VAL A 69 77.24 -3.97 -37.15
CA VAL A 69 76.66 -2.95 -36.27
C VAL A 69 75.15 -2.95 -36.52
N PRO A 70 74.31 -3.31 -35.53
CA PRO A 70 72.86 -3.30 -35.69
C PRO A 70 72.33 -1.88 -35.94
N GLU A 71 71.34 -1.74 -36.84
CA GLU A 71 70.77 -0.43 -37.22
C GLU A 71 69.85 0.20 -36.14
N SER A 72 69.43 -0.57 -35.13
CA SER A 72 68.63 -0.09 -33.99
C SER A 72 69.05 -0.74 -32.67
N VAL A 73 69.76 0.02 -31.82
CA VAL A 73 70.12 -0.43 -30.46
C VAL A 73 68.98 -0.07 -29.51
N THR A 74 68.17 -1.06 -29.12
CA THR A 74 67.19 -0.91 -28.03
C THR A 74 67.91 -1.05 -26.69
N ASP A 75 67.84 0.02 -25.89
CA ASP A 75 68.65 0.17 -24.68
C ASP A 75 68.32 -0.93 -23.65
N GLY A 76 69.34 -1.67 -23.22
CA GLY A 76 69.25 -2.65 -22.12
C GLY A 76 69.06 -4.13 -22.46
N SER A 77 68.90 -4.52 -23.73
CA SER A 77 68.81 -5.95 -24.13
C SER A 77 70.14 -6.49 -24.71
N PRO A 78 70.45 -7.80 -24.54
CA PRO A 78 71.61 -8.40 -25.19
C PRO A 78 71.43 -8.47 -26.71
N ILE A 79 72.45 -8.06 -27.47
CA ILE A 79 72.38 -8.02 -28.93
C ILE A 79 72.83 -9.37 -29.48
N HIS A 80 71.95 -10.07 -30.20
CA HIS A 80 72.28 -11.28 -30.94
C HIS A 80 72.70 -10.93 -32.37
N ALA A 81 73.87 -11.41 -32.80
CA ALA A 81 74.40 -11.16 -34.14
C ALA A 81 75.10 -12.42 -34.69
N SER A 82 75.21 -12.49 -36.02
CA SER A 82 75.96 -13.54 -36.69
C SER A 82 76.90 -12.96 -37.74
N VAL A 83 78.04 -13.61 -37.94
CA VAL A 83 78.97 -13.31 -39.05
C VAL A 83 79.30 -14.59 -39.80
N GLN A 84 79.57 -14.46 -41.09
CA GLN A 84 79.84 -15.61 -41.96
C GLN A 84 81.28 -15.62 -42.44
N PHE A 85 81.99 -16.72 -42.18
CA PHE A 85 83.29 -17.02 -42.74
C PHE A 85 83.14 -17.82 -44.03
N GLN A 86 83.68 -17.31 -45.12
CA GLN A 86 83.64 -17.98 -46.42
C GLN A 86 84.60 -19.17 -46.45
N ALA A 87 84.16 -20.26 -47.09
CA ALA A 87 84.88 -21.52 -47.14
C ALA A 87 86.33 -21.41 -47.64
N SER A 88 86.59 -20.51 -48.59
CA SER A 88 87.91 -20.30 -49.20
C SER A 88 88.97 -19.75 -48.23
N TYR A 89 88.55 -19.12 -47.14
CA TYR A 89 89.45 -18.54 -46.12
C TYR A 89 89.50 -19.35 -44.83
N LEU A 90 88.83 -20.51 -44.81
CA LEU A 90 88.84 -21.38 -43.64
C LEU A 90 90.11 -22.23 -43.59
N PRO A 91 90.54 -22.62 -42.38
CA PRO A 91 91.65 -23.53 -42.22
C PRO A 91 91.47 -24.85 -42.98
N LYS A 92 92.58 -25.39 -43.48
CA LYS A 92 92.60 -26.73 -44.08
C LYS A 92 92.21 -27.78 -43.04
N PRO A 93 91.51 -28.86 -43.44
CA PRO A 93 91.16 -29.95 -42.55
C PRO A 93 92.40 -30.53 -41.84
N GLY A 94 92.27 -30.78 -40.54
CA GLY A 94 93.37 -31.30 -39.72
C GLY A 94 93.06 -31.34 -38.23
N ALA A 95 94.05 -31.76 -37.44
CA ALA A 95 93.95 -31.86 -35.98
C ALA A 95 94.15 -30.52 -35.23
N GLN A 96 94.40 -29.44 -35.96
CA GLN A 96 94.60 -28.12 -35.35
C GLN A 96 93.26 -27.61 -34.78
N LEU A 97 93.28 -27.25 -33.51
CA LEU A 97 92.16 -26.60 -32.85
C LEU A 97 92.18 -25.10 -33.10
N TYR A 98 91.00 -24.57 -33.42
CA TYR A 98 90.72 -23.17 -33.65
C TYR A 98 89.66 -22.67 -32.66
N GLN A 99 89.59 -21.36 -32.48
CA GLN A 99 88.57 -20.70 -31.68
C GLN A 99 88.21 -19.35 -32.30
N PHE A 100 86.97 -18.92 -32.14
CA PHE A 100 86.57 -17.55 -32.44
C PHE A 100 87.05 -16.64 -31.32
N ARG A 101 87.56 -15.46 -31.68
CA ARG A 101 87.83 -14.38 -30.72
C ARG A 101 87.22 -13.08 -31.24
N TYR A 102 86.46 -12.41 -30.39
CA TYR A 102 85.91 -11.08 -30.67
C TYR A 102 86.93 -10.01 -30.25
N VAL A 103 87.28 -9.11 -31.15
CA VAL A 103 88.26 -8.04 -30.94
C VAL A 103 87.58 -6.69 -31.13
N ASN A 104 87.67 -5.82 -30.13
CA ASN A 104 87.08 -4.48 -30.20
C ASN A 104 87.99 -3.46 -30.92
N ARG A 105 87.48 -2.24 -31.16
CA ARG A 105 88.20 -1.11 -31.78
C ARG A 105 89.52 -0.77 -31.09
N GLN A 106 89.65 -1.03 -29.78
CA GLN A 106 90.87 -0.80 -29.03
C GLN A 106 91.88 -1.95 -29.14
N GLY A 107 91.58 -3.00 -29.92
CA GLY A 107 92.43 -4.16 -30.13
C GLY A 107 92.43 -5.16 -28.97
N ARG A 108 91.45 -5.10 -28.07
CA ARG A 108 91.30 -6.02 -26.93
C ARG A 108 90.38 -7.17 -27.29
N VAL A 109 90.73 -8.38 -26.82
CA VAL A 109 89.88 -9.56 -26.96
C VAL A 109 88.77 -9.50 -25.92
N CYS A 110 87.53 -9.34 -26.38
CA CYS A 110 86.35 -9.22 -25.52
C CYS A 110 85.54 -10.51 -25.45
N GLY A 111 85.86 -11.56 -26.18
CA GLY A 111 85.16 -12.85 -26.10
C GLY A 111 85.95 -13.96 -26.79
N GLN A 112 85.80 -15.20 -26.32
CA GLN A 112 86.47 -16.37 -26.89
C GLN A 112 85.52 -17.57 -26.89
N SER A 113 85.45 -18.31 -28.00
CA SER A 113 84.63 -19.53 -28.09
C SER A 113 85.33 -20.74 -27.47
N PRO A 114 84.59 -21.83 -27.19
CA PRO A 114 85.17 -23.16 -27.07
C PRO A 114 85.99 -23.53 -28.33
N PRO A 115 87.03 -24.37 -28.20
CA PRO A 115 87.84 -24.81 -29.32
C PRO A 115 87.06 -25.77 -30.24
N PHE A 116 87.30 -25.67 -31.54
CA PHE A 116 86.71 -26.51 -32.59
C PHE A 116 87.75 -26.88 -33.65
N GLN A 117 87.44 -27.89 -34.46
CA GLN A 117 88.29 -28.35 -35.56
C GLN A 117 87.54 -28.36 -36.89
N PHE A 118 88.28 -28.34 -37.99
CA PHE A 118 87.73 -28.57 -39.33
C PHE A 118 87.98 -30.02 -39.75
N ARG A 119 86.92 -30.84 -39.78
CA ARG A 119 87.01 -32.29 -40.07
C ARG A 119 85.73 -32.82 -40.70
N GLU A 120 85.86 -33.78 -41.61
CA GLU A 120 84.73 -34.47 -42.23
C GLU A 120 84.03 -35.41 -41.23
N PRO A 121 82.67 -35.51 -41.25
CA PRO A 121 81.92 -36.45 -40.41
C PRO A 121 82.32 -37.91 -40.68
N ARG A 122 82.37 -38.75 -39.63
CA ARG A 122 82.71 -40.19 -39.77
C ARG A 122 81.44 -41.05 -39.84
N PRO A 123 81.40 -42.09 -40.71
CA PRO A 123 80.19 -42.92 -40.91
C PRO A 123 79.68 -43.69 -39.68
N MET A 124 80.53 -43.98 -38.69
CA MET A 124 80.15 -44.76 -37.49
C MET A 124 79.39 -43.93 -36.44
N ASP A 125 79.25 -42.61 -36.61
CA ASP A 125 78.55 -41.73 -35.66
C ASP A 125 77.00 -41.73 -35.86
N GLU A 126 76.48 -42.51 -36.81
CA GLU A 126 75.06 -42.58 -37.21
C GLU A 126 74.29 -43.82 -36.72
N LEU A 127 74.94 -44.77 -36.03
CA LEU A 127 74.30 -45.99 -35.51
C LEU A 127 74.04 -45.89 -33.99
N VAL A 128 72.87 -46.33 -33.54
CA VAL A 128 72.49 -46.37 -32.11
C VAL A 128 72.13 -47.80 -31.73
N THR A 129 72.64 -48.26 -30.60
CA THR A 129 72.32 -49.57 -30.02
C THR A 129 71.18 -49.42 -29.01
N LEU A 130 70.05 -50.08 -29.26
CA LEU A 130 68.94 -50.17 -28.32
C LEU A 130 68.98 -51.53 -27.62
N GLU A 131 68.75 -51.55 -26.30
CA GLU A 131 68.56 -52.75 -25.50
C GLU A 131 67.07 -53.15 -25.54
N GLU A 132 66.77 -54.36 -25.99
CA GLU A 132 65.40 -54.88 -26.07
C GLU A 132 65.06 -55.57 -24.74
N THR A 133 64.20 -54.96 -23.91
CA THR A 133 63.96 -55.40 -22.52
C THR A 133 63.04 -56.61 -22.37
N ASP A 134 62.44 -57.10 -23.45
CA ASP A 134 61.22 -57.91 -23.34
C ASP A 134 61.45 -59.40 -23.71
N GLY A 135 62.70 -59.87 -23.68
CA GLY A 135 63.02 -61.20 -24.21
C GLY A 135 64.19 -61.95 -23.60
N GLY A 136 64.67 -61.67 -22.38
CA GLY A 136 65.62 -62.55 -21.64
C GLY A 136 66.96 -62.91 -22.33
N SER A 137 67.22 -62.39 -23.52
CA SER A 137 68.44 -62.52 -24.29
C SER A 137 68.98 -61.13 -24.53
N ASP A 138 70.20 -60.89 -24.03
CA ASP A 138 70.95 -59.64 -24.11
C ASP A 138 71.42 -59.38 -25.56
N ILE A 139 70.46 -59.11 -26.45
CA ILE A 139 70.66 -58.84 -27.88
C ILE A 139 70.56 -57.33 -28.08
N LEU A 140 71.70 -56.71 -28.39
CA LEU A 140 71.77 -55.29 -28.74
C LEU A 140 71.32 -55.09 -30.19
N LEU A 141 70.16 -54.46 -30.37
CA LEU A 141 69.64 -54.14 -31.70
C LEU A 141 70.35 -52.86 -32.19
N VAL A 142 71.20 -52.99 -33.21
CA VAL A 142 71.85 -51.85 -33.87
C VAL A 142 70.91 -51.30 -34.94
N VAL A 143 70.29 -50.16 -34.66
CA VAL A 143 69.35 -49.53 -35.57
C VAL A 143 69.92 -48.18 -36.04
N PRO A 144 69.71 -47.79 -37.30
CA PRO A 144 70.04 -46.42 -37.73
C PRO A 144 69.44 -45.39 -36.78
N LYS A 145 70.24 -44.42 -36.33
CA LYS A 145 69.80 -43.36 -35.41
C LYS A 145 68.54 -42.63 -35.90
N ALA A 146 68.36 -42.54 -37.22
CA ALA A 146 67.21 -41.89 -37.84
C ALA A 146 65.88 -42.55 -37.46
N THR A 147 65.79 -43.87 -37.36
CA THR A 147 64.52 -44.55 -37.03
C THR A 147 64.17 -44.40 -35.56
N VAL A 148 65.16 -44.43 -34.67
CA VAL A 148 64.95 -44.20 -33.23
C VAL A 148 64.43 -42.78 -32.99
N LEU A 149 65.03 -41.80 -33.66
CA LEU A 149 64.58 -40.42 -33.59
C LEU A 149 63.19 -40.22 -34.23
N GLN A 150 62.87 -40.97 -35.28
CA GLN A 150 61.54 -40.93 -35.89
C GLN A 150 60.47 -41.46 -34.93
N ASN A 151 60.69 -42.60 -34.28
CA ASN A 151 59.76 -43.14 -33.30
C ASN A 151 59.55 -42.18 -32.11
N GLN A 152 60.63 -41.61 -31.58
CA GLN A 152 60.55 -40.61 -30.51
C GLN A 152 59.78 -39.34 -30.94
N LEU A 153 59.95 -38.94 -32.20
CA LEU A 153 59.21 -37.82 -32.76
C LEU A 153 57.72 -38.14 -32.87
N ASP A 154 57.37 -39.33 -33.34
CA ASP A 154 55.98 -39.77 -33.49
C ASP A 154 55.28 -39.93 -32.13
N GLU A 155 55.96 -40.51 -31.13
CA GLU A 155 55.50 -40.58 -29.73
C GLU A 155 55.26 -39.18 -29.14
N SER A 156 56.23 -38.27 -29.29
CA SER A 156 56.09 -36.89 -28.82
C SER A 156 54.96 -36.14 -29.53
N GLN A 157 54.73 -36.41 -30.82
CA GLN A 157 53.61 -35.84 -31.56
C GLN A 157 52.27 -36.38 -31.05
N GLN A 158 52.18 -37.68 -30.76
CA GLN A 158 50.98 -38.28 -30.22
C GLN A 158 50.65 -37.74 -28.83
N GLU A 159 51.63 -37.66 -27.92
CA GLU A 159 51.47 -37.06 -26.59
C GLU A 159 51.00 -35.60 -26.69
N ARG A 160 51.57 -34.83 -27.61
CA ARG A 160 51.15 -33.44 -27.87
C ARG A 160 49.69 -33.36 -28.32
N ASN A 161 49.24 -34.28 -29.16
CA ASN A 161 47.85 -34.32 -29.63
C ASN A 161 46.89 -34.68 -28.49
N ASP A 162 47.23 -35.66 -27.66
CA ASP A 162 46.43 -36.07 -26.50
C ASP A 162 46.34 -34.94 -25.46
N LEU A 163 47.46 -34.26 -25.19
CA LEU A 163 47.49 -33.07 -24.33
C LEU A 163 46.66 -31.92 -24.92
N MET A 164 46.67 -31.73 -26.24
CA MET A 164 45.85 -30.70 -26.89
C MET A 164 44.35 -31.00 -26.76
N GLN A 165 43.95 -32.25 -26.90
CA GLN A 165 42.55 -32.66 -26.67
C GLN A 165 42.14 -32.43 -25.22
N LEU A 166 42.97 -32.82 -24.25
CA LEU A 166 42.69 -32.61 -22.83
C LEU A 166 42.62 -31.11 -22.49
N LYS A 167 43.51 -30.29 -23.04
CA LYS A 167 43.48 -28.83 -22.90
C LYS A 167 42.15 -28.26 -23.40
N LEU A 168 41.69 -28.66 -24.58
CA LEU A 168 40.43 -28.17 -25.16
C LEU A 168 39.22 -28.57 -24.29
N GLN A 169 39.21 -29.81 -23.77
CA GLN A 169 38.18 -30.28 -22.85
C GLN A 169 38.16 -29.47 -21.54
N LEU A 170 39.34 -29.23 -20.95
CA LEU A 170 39.46 -28.43 -19.73
C LEU A 170 39.06 -26.97 -19.97
N GLU A 171 39.42 -26.39 -21.12
CA GLU A 171 38.99 -25.04 -21.52
C GLU A 171 37.46 -24.97 -21.61
N GLY A 172 36.82 -25.98 -22.22
CA GLY A 172 35.35 -26.11 -22.26
C GLY A 172 34.72 -26.17 -20.87
N GLN A 173 35.27 -26.99 -19.97
CA GLN A 173 34.79 -27.09 -18.58
C GLN A 173 34.98 -25.77 -17.82
N VAL A 174 36.09 -25.07 -18.01
CA VAL A 174 36.35 -23.76 -17.39
C VAL A 174 35.37 -22.72 -17.92
N THR A 175 35.04 -22.72 -19.22
CA THR A 175 34.04 -21.79 -19.76
C THR A 175 32.65 -22.07 -19.22
N GLU A 176 32.27 -23.35 -19.10
CA GLU A 176 30.98 -23.77 -18.55
C GLU A 176 30.85 -23.36 -17.07
N LEU A 177 31.86 -23.68 -16.26
CA LEU A 177 31.88 -23.29 -14.84
C LEU A 177 31.86 -21.77 -14.66
N LYS A 178 32.55 -21.01 -15.53
CA LYS A 178 32.47 -19.54 -15.51
C LYS A 178 31.06 -19.04 -15.82
N SER A 179 30.37 -19.64 -16.78
CA SER A 179 28.97 -19.30 -17.08
C SER A 179 28.06 -19.58 -15.89
N GLN A 180 28.19 -20.75 -15.28
CA GLN A 180 27.40 -21.14 -14.10
C GLN A 180 27.65 -20.22 -12.90
N VAL A 181 28.91 -19.82 -12.66
CA VAL A 181 29.23 -18.85 -11.61
C VAL A 181 28.55 -17.51 -11.87
N GLN A 182 28.60 -17.00 -13.12
CA GLN A 182 27.94 -15.74 -13.47
C GLN A 182 26.41 -15.81 -13.32
N GLU A 183 25.79 -16.93 -13.66
CA GLU A 183 24.36 -17.14 -13.45
C GLU A 183 23.99 -17.17 -11.97
N LEU A 184 24.77 -17.88 -11.14
CA LEU A 184 24.56 -17.93 -9.69
C LEU A 184 24.79 -16.56 -9.05
N GLU A 185 25.77 -15.78 -9.49
CA GLU A 185 26.00 -14.41 -9.01
C GLU A 185 24.83 -13.48 -9.33
N LYS A 186 24.27 -13.57 -10.54
CA LYS A 186 23.06 -12.83 -10.93
C LYS A 186 21.85 -13.24 -10.08
N ALA A 187 21.64 -14.54 -9.89
CA ALA A 187 20.55 -15.06 -9.07
C ALA A 187 20.70 -14.62 -7.60
N LEU A 188 21.91 -14.65 -7.06
CA LEU A 188 22.22 -14.18 -5.70
C LEU A 188 21.97 -12.67 -5.55
N ALA A 189 22.33 -11.87 -6.56
CA ALA A 189 22.07 -10.44 -6.58
C ALA A 189 20.57 -10.15 -6.60
N ALA A 190 19.81 -10.83 -7.45
CA ALA A 190 18.35 -10.70 -7.51
C ALA A 190 17.69 -11.09 -6.17
N ALA A 191 18.06 -12.24 -5.59
CA ALA A 191 17.53 -12.68 -4.30
C ALA A 191 17.85 -11.70 -3.15
N ARG A 192 19.04 -11.08 -3.16
CA ARG A 192 19.39 -10.04 -2.20
C ARG A 192 18.55 -8.78 -2.36
N GLN A 193 18.26 -8.38 -3.60
CA GLN A 193 17.40 -7.25 -3.89
C GLN A 193 15.96 -7.51 -3.39
N GLU A 194 15.39 -8.68 -3.73
CA GLU A 194 14.06 -9.07 -3.26
C GLU A 194 13.98 -9.10 -1.73
N HIS A 195 15.01 -9.63 -1.06
CA HIS A 195 15.07 -9.61 0.41
C HIS A 195 15.14 -8.19 0.97
N ALA A 196 15.86 -7.27 0.32
CA ALA A 196 15.93 -5.87 0.74
C ALA A 196 14.58 -5.16 0.58
N GLU A 197 13.90 -5.39 -0.55
CA GLU A 197 12.55 -4.85 -0.81
C GLU A 197 11.53 -5.38 0.21
N LEU A 198 11.56 -6.70 0.49
CA LEU A 198 10.67 -7.32 1.46
C LEU A 198 10.96 -6.83 2.89
N ALA A 199 12.23 -6.60 3.25
CA ALA A 199 12.60 -6.05 4.54
C ALA A 199 12.09 -4.61 4.71
N GLU A 200 12.14 -3.77 3.66
CA GLU A 200 11.55 -2.43 3.70
C GLU A 200 10.03 -2.46 3.78
N GLN A 201 9.37 -3.37 3.07
CA GLN A 201 7.93 -3.59 3.20
C GLN A 201 7.55 -4.00 4.63
N TYR A 202 8.29 -4.92 5.24
CA TYR A 202 8.08 -5.34 6.63
C TYR A 202 8.26 -4.18 7.61
N LYS A 203 9.29 -3.35 7.44
CA LYS A 203 9.47 -2.12 8.24
C LYS A 203 8.33 -1.12 8.03
N GLY A 204 7.83 -0.99 6.80
CA GLY A 204 6.66 -0.16 6.48
C GLY A 204 5.41 -0.64 7.21
N LEU A 205 5.11 -1.94 7.11
CA LEU A 205 3.99 -2.58 7.81
C LEU A 205 4.14 -2.51 9.33
N SER A 206 5.35 -2.64 9.87
CA SER A 206 5.60 -2.50 11.30
C SER A 206 5.36 -1.08 11.78
N ARG A 207 5.67 -0.05 10.98
CA ARG A 207 5.38 1.35 11.30
C ARG A 207 3.88 1.62 11.28
N SER A 208 3.17 1.21 10.22
CA SER A 208 1.72 1.39 10.15
C SER A 208 0.98 0.61 11.24
N HIS A 209 1.46 -0.58 11.60
CA HIS A 209 0.92 -1.33 12.74
C HIS A 209 1.13 -0.58 14.06
N GLY A 210 2.30 0.05 14.25
CA GLY A 210 2.57 0.93 15.40
C GLY A 210 1.61 2.12 15.45
N GLU A 211 1.44 2.83 14.34
CA GLU A 211 0.52 3.97 14.22
C GLU A 211 -0.93 3.56 14.54
N LEU A 212 -1.43 2.47 13.97
CA LEU A 212 -2.76 1.93 14.25
C LEU A 212 -2.94 1.51 15.72
N THR A 213 -1.88 1.00 16.34
CA THR A 213 -1.87 0.62 17.76
C THR A 213 -2.00 1.86 18.65
N GLU A 214 -1.29 2.94 18.31
CA GLU A 214 -1.38 4.22 18.99
C GLU A 214 -2.77 4.87 18.82
N GLU A 215 -3.33 4.85 17.61
CA GLU A 215 -4.70 5.33 17.34
C GLU A 215 -5.74 4.54 18.14
N ARG A 216 -5.62 3.21 18.18
CA ARG A 216 -6.48 2.36 19.02
C ARG A 216 -6.36 2.76 20.49
N ASP A 217 -5.16 3.01 20.99
CA ASP A 217 -4.96 3.38 22.39
C ASP A 217 -5.55 4.77 22.70
N ILE A 218 -5.45 5.72 21.77
CA ILE A 218 -6.10 7.03 21.89
C ILE A 218 -7.62 6.87 21.92
N LEU A 219 -8.19 6.12 20.98
CA LEU A 219 -9.64 5.85 20.93
C LEU A 219 -10.12 5.11 22.19
N SER A 220 -9.35 4.17 22.69
CA SER A 220 -9.68 3.44 23.92
C SER A 220 -9.68 4.36 25.14
N ARG A 221 -8.73 5.32 25.23
CA ARG A 221 -8.74 6.34 26.28
C ARG A 221 -9.97 7.25 26.15
N GLN A 222 -10.27 7.74 24.96
CA GLN A 222 -11.46 8.56 24.71
C GLN A 222 -12.75 7.83 25.07
N GLN A 223 -12.86 6.54 24.71
CA GLN A 223 -13.99 5.71 25.11
C GLN A 223 -14.08 5.59 26.64
N GLY A 224 -12.95 5.41 27.33
CA GLY A 224 -12.89 5.43 28.79
C GLY A 224 -13.38 6.76 29.38
N ASP A 225 -12.97 7.89 28.82
CA ASP A 225 -13.39 9.23 29.26
C ASP A 225 -14.89 9.45 29.03
N HIS A 226 -15.42 9.01 27.88
CA HIS A 226 -16.86 9.08 27.60
C HIS A 226 -17.66 8.21 28.57
N VAL A 227 -17.19 7.00 28.89
CA VAL A 227 -17.84 6.13 29.88
C VAL A 227 -17.81 6.76 31.27
N ALA A 228 -16.67 7.33 31.68
CA ALA A 228 -16.57 8.04 32.96
C ALA A 228 -17.56 9.21 33.03
N ARG A 229 -17.68 9.99 31.94
CA ARG A 229 -18.63 11.09 31.85
C ARG A 229 -20.09 10.64 31.92
N ILE A 230 -20.42 9.50 31.30
CA ILE A 230 -21.75 8.91 31.40
C ILE A 230 -22.05 8.53 32.85
N LEU A 231 -21.12 7.87 33.55
CA LEU A 231 -21.29 7.50 34.95
C LEU A 231 -21.50 8.72 35.87
N GLU A 232 -20.74 9.81 35.65
CA GLU A 232 -20.96 11.08 36.37
C GLU A 232 -22.37 11.63 36.15
N LEU A 233 -22.84 11.65 34.90
CA LEU A 233 -24.17 12.14 34.56
C LEU A 233 -25.28 11.24 35.13
N GLU A 234 -25.06 9.93 35.16
CA GLU A 234 -25.98 8.98 35.81
C GLU A 234 -26.08 9.24 37.31
N GLU A 235 -24.96 9.53 37.99
CA GLU A 235 -24.94 9.91 39.41
C GLU A 235 -25.65 11.26 39.66
N ASP A 236 -25.43 12.25 38.80
CA ASP A 236 -26.12 13.54 38.85
C ASP A 236 -27.64 13.38 38.66
N ILE A 237 -28.06 12.57 37.67
CA ILE A 237 -29.48 12.27 37.42
C ILE A 237 -30.09 11.57 38.64
N GLN A 238 -29.39 10.60 39.23
CA GLN A 238 -29.85 9.91 40.43
C GLN A 238 -30.04 10.90 41.60
N THR A 239 -29.05 11.76 41.83
CA THR A 239 -29.10 12.81 42.87
C THR A 239 -30.26 13.78 42.65
N ILE A 240 -30.49 14.21 41.40
CA ILE A 240 -31.61 15.09 41.06
C ILE A 240 -32.94 14.36 41.26
N SER A 241 -33.03 13.10 40.83
CA SER A 241 -34.24 12.28 40.99
C SER A 241 -34.62 12.11 42.46
N GLU A 242 -33.64 11.88 43.35
CA GLU A 242 -33.87 11.83 44.79
C GLU A 242 -34.36 13.18 45.35
N LYS A 243 -33.78 14.30 44.89
CA LYS A 243 -34.24 15.65 45.29
C LYS A 243 -35.65 15.94 44.81
N VAL A 244 -35.99 15.57 43.58
CA VAL A 244 -37.34 15.72 43.02
C VAL A 244 -38.33 14.91 43.85
N LEU A 245 -38.00 13.65 44.16
CA LEU A 245 -38.85 12.80 45.00
C LEU A 245 -39.06 13.42 46.40
N MET A 246 -38.01 13.93 47.04
CA MET A 246 -38.15 14.63 48.32
C MET A 246 -39.08 15.84 48.22
N LYS A 247 -38.96 16.64 47.16
CA LYS A 247 -39.80 17.82 46.93
C LYS A 247 -41.24 17.45 46.63
N GLU A 248 -41.48 16.35 45.93
CA GLU A 248 -42.82 15.83 45.68
C GLU A 248 -43.50 15.37 46.98
N VAL A 249 -42.77 14.67 47.85
CA VAL A 249 -43.26 14.31 49.19
C VAL A 249 -43.53 15.56 50.04
N GLU A 250 -42.69 16.60 49.98
CA GLU A 250 -42.97 17.88 50.65
C GLU A 250 -44.22 18.57 50.08
N LEU A 251 -44.41 18.58 48.76
CA LEU A 251 -45.59 19.13 48.11
C LEU A 251 -46.86 18.39 48.54
N ASP A 252 -46.83 17.07 48.66
CA ASP A 252 -47.97 16.29 49.16
C ASP A 252 -48.31 16.63 50.62
N ARG A 253 -47.29 16.81 51.48
CA ARG A 253 -47.52 17.28 52.86
C ARG A 253 -48.18 18.65 52.87
N VAL A 254 -47.69 19.59 52.08
CA VAL A 254 -48.29 20.93 51.97
C VAL A 254 -49.72 20.83 51.43
N ARG A 255 -49.95 20.02 50.40
CA ARG A 255 -51.29 19.78 49.84
C ARG A 255 -52.25 19.24 50.89
N ASP A 256 -51.81 18.34 51.75
CA ASP A 256 -52.64 17.81 52.83
C ASP A 256 -52.90 18.85 53.93
N THR A 257 -51.93 19.70 54.26
CA THR A 257 -52.16 20.85 55.17
C THR A 257 -53.17 21.83 54.59
N VAL A 258 -53.10 22.13 53.29
CA VAL A 258 -54.07 22.98 52.60
C VAL A 258 -55.46 22.36 52.67
N LYS A 259 -55.62 21.08 52.34
CA LYS A 259 -56.91 20.38 52.47
C LYS A 259 -57.45 20.42 53.91
N ALA A 260 -56.59 20.31 54.93
CA ALA A 260 -57.00 20.40 56.33
C ALA A 260 -57.52 21.81 56.67
N LEU A 261 -56.77 22.84 56.29
CA LEU A 261 -57.15 24.25 56.49
C LEU A 261 -58.42 24.62 55.71
N THR A 262 -58.62 24.10 54.49
CA THR A 262 -59.86 24.30 53.73
C THR A 262 -61.07 23.72 54.47
N ARG A 263 -60.95 22.52 55.03
CA ARG A 263 -62.05 21.93 55.85
C ARG A 263 -62.31 22.74 57.12
N GLU A 264 -61.27 23.28 57.75
CA GLU A 264 -61.42 24.16 58.90
C GLU A 264 -62.11 25.47 58.51
N GLN A 265 -61.73 26.07 57.38
CA GLN A 265 -62.38 27.26 56.83
C GLN A 265 -63.86 27.01 56.53
N GLU A 266 -64.21 25.87 55.90
CA GLU A 266 -65.59 25.46 55.65
C GLU A 266 -66.39 25.29 56.95
N LYS A 267 -65.78 24.69 57.98
CA LYS A 267 -66.39 24.55 59.30
C LYS A 267 -66.66 25.91 59.95
N LEU A 268 -65.68 26.81 59.94
CA LEU A 268 -65.84 28.17 60.49
C LEU A 268 -66.90 28.96 59.70
N LEU A 269 -66.96 28.81 58.37
CA LEU A 269 -68.01 29.39 57.54
C LEU A 269 -69.39 28.84 57.90
N GLY A 270 -69.49 27.52 58.15
CA GLY A 270 -70.73 26.89 58.63
C GLY A 270 -71.17 27.47 59.98
N GLN A 271 -70.25 27.56 60.94
CA GLN A 271 -70.52 28.18 62.25
C GLN A 271 -70.95 29.64 62.12
N LEU A 272 -70.32 30.42 61.24
CA LEU A 272 -70.71 31.81 61.00
C LEU A 272 -72.13 31.92 60.46
N LYS A 273 -72.54 31.03 59.55
CA LYS A 273 -73.92 30.99 59.02
C LYS A 273 -74.93 30.60 60.09
N GLU A 274 -74.59 29.66 60.96
CA GLU A 274 -75.44 29.26 62.09
C GLU A 274 -75.65 30.44 63.06
N VAL A 275 -74.56 31.11 63.47
CA VAL A 275 -74.64 32.32 64.30
C VAL A 275 -75.43 33.44 63.61
N GLN A 276 -75.29 33.60 62.28
CA GLN A 276 -76.07 34.57 61.51
C GLN A 276 -77.57 34.23 61.55
N ALA A 277 -77.93 32.95 61.37
CA ALA A 277 -79.31 32.50 61.45
C ALA A 277 -79.90 32.67 62.85
N ASP A 278 -79.14 32.32 63.90
CA ASP A 278 -79.52 32.54 65.30
C ASP A 278 -79.73 34.03 65.60
N LYS A 279 -78.85 34.89 65.07
CA LYS A 279 -78.98 36.34 65.17
C LYS A 279 -80.28 36.81 64.50
N GLU A 280 -80.54 36.41 63.26
CA GLU A 280 -81.77 36.76 62.53
C GLU A 280 -83.02 36.28 63.26
N GLN A 281 -83.00 35.07 63.83
CA GLN A 281 -84.08 34.55 64.67
C GLN A 281 -84.27 35.42 65.91
N SER A 282 -83.20 35.74 66.64
CA SER A 282 -83.27 36.59 67.84
C SER A 282 -83.77 38.01 67.52
N GLU A 283 -83.40 38.56 66.36
CA GLU A 283 -83.89 39.85 65.88
C GLU A 283 -85.39 39.79 65.56
N ALA A 284 -85.87 38.72 64.94
CA ALA A 284 -87.29 38.49 64.69
C ALA A 284 -88.08 38.34 66.00
N GLU A 285 -87.58 37.57 66.96
CA GLU A 285 -88.17 37.44 68.30
C GLU A 285 -88.22 38.79 69.02
N LEU A 286 -87.16 39.58 68.95
CA LEU A 286 -87.12 40.93 69.50
C LEU A 286 -88.17 41.85 68.84
N GLN A 287 -88.34 41.77 67.52
CA GLN A 287 -89.37 42.53 66.82
C GLN A 287 -90.78 42.11 67.25
N MET A 288 -91.04 40.81 67.42
CA MET A 288 -92.31 40.31 67.92
C MET A 288 -92.58 40.80 69.35
N ALA A 289 -91.59 40.71 70.24
CA ALA A 289 -91.69 41.23 71.60
C ALA A 289 -91.91 42.76 71.62
N GLN A 290 -91.26 43.51 70.72
CA GLN A 290 -91.51 44.95 70.57
C GLN A 290 -92.93 45.24 70.09
N GLN A 291 -93.47 44.48 69.14
CA GLN A 291 -94.86 44.62 68.68
C GLN A 291 -95.85 44.30 69.80
N GLU A 292 -95.60 43.24 70.57
CA GLU A 292 -96.40 42.89 71.74
C GLU A 292 -96.32 43.98 72.81
N ASN A 293 -95.14 44.53 73.09
CA ASN A 293 -94.97 45.65 74.02
C ASN A 293 -95.73 46.90 73.56
N ARG A 294 -95.73 47.21 72.25
CA ARG A 294 -96.58 48.29 71.68
C ARG A 294 -98.06 48.01 71.89
N ARG A 295 -98.51 46.78 71.65
CA ARG A 295 -99.90 46.36 71.88
C ARG A 295 -100.27 46.49 73.36
N LEU A 296 -99.46 45.98 74.27
CA LEU A 296 -99.67 46.10 75.72
C LEU A 296 -99.67 47.56 76.18
N ASN A 297 -98.83 48.42 75.60
CA ASN A 297 -98.86 49.86 75.88
C ASN A 297 -100.16 50.52 75.41
N LEU A 298 -100.71 50.11 74.26
CA LEU A 298 -102.04 50.56 73.81
C LEU A 298 -103.13 50.07 74.77
N GLU A 299 -103.11 48.79 75.15
CA GLU A 299 -104.05 48.23 76.14
C GLU A 299 -103.93 48.94 77.50
N LEU A 300 -102.70 49.26 77.95
CA LEU A 300 -102.43 50.04 79.16
C LEU A 300 -102.96 51.47 79.03
N GLN A 301 -102.79 52.11 77.88
CA GLN A 301 -103.32 53.44 77.62
C GLN A 301 -104.86 53.43 77.65
N GLU A 302 -105.51 52.46 77.00
CA GLU A 302 -106.95 52.31 77.10
C GLU A 302 -107.42 52.02 78.53
N ALA A 303 -106.67 51.22 79.31
CA ALA A 303 -106.96 50.99 80.72
C ALA A 303 -106.82 52.27 81.55
N LYS A 304 -105.82 53.11 81.26
CA LYS A 304 -105.67 54.46 81.84
C LYS A 304 -106.85 55.35 81.46
N ASP A 305 -107.25 55.39 80.20
CA ASP A 305 -108.39 56.20 79.73
C ASP A 305 -109.69 55.73 80.40
N ARG A 306 -109.91 54.41 80.53
CA ARG A 306 -111.02 53.85 81.32
C ARG A 306 -110.92 54.23 82.80
N GLN A 307 -109.72 54.26 83.37
CA GLN A 307 -109.50 54.72 84.74
C GLN A 307 -109.72 56.23 84.88
N GLU A 308 -109.37 57.04 83.89
CA GLU A 308 -109.68 58.47 83.82
C GLU A 308 -111.19 58.68 83.71
N GLU A 309 -111.90 57.87 82.92
CA GLU A 309 -113.36 57.91 82.81
C GLU A 309 -114.04 57.49 84.13
N GLN A 310 -113.53 56.44 84.79
CA GLN A 310 -113.94 56.08 86.16
C GLN A 310 -113.59 57.17 87.17
N SER A 311 -112.46 57.86 87.02
CA SER A 311 -112.07 58.99 87.86
C SER A 311 -112.99 60.20 87.62
N ALA A 312 -113.44 60.42 86.39
CA ALA A 312 -114.43 61.43 86.03
C ALA A 312 -115.82 61.06 86.57
N GLN A 313 -116.14 59.76 86.65
CA GLN A 313 -117.36 59.25 87.29
C GLN A 313 -117.29 59.37 88.82
N ALA A 314 -116.12 59.12 89.42
CA ALA A 314 -115.84 59.40 90.82
C ALA A 314 -115.85 60.91 91.11
N GLN A 315 -115.40 61.73 90.16
CA GLN A 315 -115.46 63.20 90.22
C GLN A 315 -116.91 63.69 90.14
N ARG A 316 -117.79 63.10 89.30
CA ARG A 316 -119.24 63.39 89.30
C ARG A 316 -119.93 63.05 90.62
N LEU A 317 -119.47 62.01 91.33
CA LEU A 317 -119.92 61.72 92.70
C LEU A 317 -119.35 62.72 93.72
N LYS A 318 -118.11 63.19 93.50
CA LYS A 318 -117.48 64.29 94.23
C LYS A 318 -118.20 65.62 94.02
N ASP A 319 -118.73 65.89 92.82
CA ASP A 319 -119.47 67.11 92.47
C ASP A 319 -120.86 67.13 93.13
N LYS A 320 -121.47 65.96 93.37
CA LYS A 320 -122.67 65.81 94.23
C LYS A 320 -122.37 66.03 95.72
N VAL A 321 -121.14 65.77 96.16
CA VAL A 321 -120.67 66.10 97.52
C VAL A 321 -120.24 67.57 97.62
N ALA A 322 -119.77 68.17 96.52
CA ALA A 322 -119.43 69.60 96.41
C ALA A 322 -120.68 70.50 96.50
N GLN A 323 -121.85 70.07 96.00
CA GLN A 323 -123.14 70.75 96.19
C GLN A 323 -123.56 70.87 97.68
N MET A 324 -123.02 70.03 98.57
CA MET A 324 -123.23 70.09 100.03
C MET A 324 -122.09 70.77 100.79
N LYS A 325 -121.01 71.20 100.11
CA LYS A 325 -119.80 71.79 100.72
C LYS A 325 -119.66 73.31 100.43
N ASP A 326 -120.44 73.85 99.50
CA ASP A 326 -120.45 75.26 99.07
C ASP A 326 -121.31 76.21 99.93
N THR A 327 -121.70 75.81 101.15
CA THR A 327 -122.20 76.70 102.22
C THR A 327 -121.17 76.97 103.32
N LEU A 328 -119.90 76.57 103.16
CA LEU A 328 -118.91 76.73 104.23
C LEU A 328 -117.49 77.05 103.74
N GLY A 329 -117.32 78.08 102.90
CA GLY A 329 -115.95 78.43 102.54
C GLY A 329 -115.73 79.60 101.61
N GLN A 330 -116.49 80.68 101.75
CA GLN A 330 -115.89 81.98 101.45
C GLN A 330 -114.67 82.13 102.38
N VAL A 331 -113.55 82.58 101.81
CA VAL A 331 -112.27 82.87 102.46
C VAL A 331 -111.37 81.65 102.64
N GLN A 332 -110.67 81.28 101.56
CA GLN A 332 -109.20 81.47 101.52
C GLN A 332 -108.68 81.39 100.08
N GLN A 333 -107.70 82.23 99.84
CA GLN A 333 -107.47 82.95 98.59
C GLN A 333 -106.04 82.68 98.12
N ARG A 334 -105.91 82.19 96.87
CA ARG A 334 -104.73 82.26 95.95
C ARG A 334 -103.48 81.46 96.40
N VAL A 335 -102.63 80.88 95.55
CA VAL A 335 -101.92 81.33 94.32
C VAL A 335 -101.42 80.06 93.57
N ALA A 336 -101.69 79.90 92.26
CA ALA A 336 -100.75 79.92 91.10
C ALA A 336 -99.46 79.06 91.24
N GLU A 337 -99.30 77.96 90.53
CA GLU A 337 -98.79 77.79 89.15
C GLU A 337 -97.26 77.78 88.97
N LEU A 338 -96.80 76.69 88.32
CA LEU A 338 -95.68 76.52 87.38
C LEU A 338 -94.22 76.56 87.86
N GLU A 339 -93.57 75.39 87.77
CA GLU A 339 -92.12 75.21 87.78
C GLU A 339 -91.72 74.23 86.65
N PRO A 340 -91.44 74.71 85.43
CA PRO A 340 -90.52 74.00 84.56
C PRO A 340 -89.56 74.97 83.85
N LEU A 341 -88.24 74.85 84.08
CA LEU A 341 -87.15 75.31 83.18
C LEU A 341 -85.77 75.01 83.83
N LYS A 342 -85.50 73.74 84.14
CA LYS A 342 -84.14 73.27 84.52
C LYS A 342 -83.65 72.03 83.76
N GLU A 343 -84.52 71.32 83.04
CA GLU A 343 -84.14 70.12 82.28
C GLU A 343 -83.47 70.41 80.91
N GLN A 344 -83.61 71.61 80.34
CA GLN A 344 -83.12 71.91 78.97
C GLN A 344 -81.62 72.18 78.85
N LEU A 345 -80.87 72.30 79.96
CA LEU A 345 -79.43 72.56 79.91
C LEU A 345 -78.56 71.28 79.92
N ARG A 346 -79.13 70.12 80.26
CA ARG A 346 -78.39 68.85 80.35
C ARG A 346 -78.28 68.11 79.00
N GLY A 347 -79.29 68.21 78.14
CA GLY A 347 -79.31 67.53 76.83
C GLY A 347 -78.38 68.11 75.76
N ALA A 348 -77.97 69.38 75.88
CA ALA A 348 -77.07 70.02 74.91
C ALA A 348 -75.57 69.68 75.13
N GLN A 349 -75.18 69.24 76.33
CA GLN A 349 -73.80 68.88 76.66
C GLN A 349 -73.44 67.43 76.31
N GLU A 350 -74.37 66.49 76.37
CA GLU A 350 -74.13 65.07 76.00
C GLU A 350 -74.05 64.86 74.47
N LEU A 351 -74.76 65.70 73.70
CA LEU A 351 -74.75 65.67 72.23
C LEU A 351 -73.42 66.18 71.63
N ALA A 352 -72.74 67.11 72.33
CA ALA A 352 -71.43 67.62 71.92
C ALA A 352 -70.30 66.61 72.15
N ALA A 353 -70.29 65.92 73.30
CA ALA A 353 -69.31 64.89 73.63
C ALA A 353 -69.41 63.65 72.71
N SER A 354 -70.64 63.23 72.35
CA SER A 354 -70.86 62.16 71.37
C SER A 354 -70.35 62.50 69.97
N SER A 355 -70.49 63.77 69.53
CA SER A 355 -70.01 64.21 68.22
C SER A 355 -68.49 64.23 68.12
N GLN A 356 -67.80 64.60 69.20
CA GLN A 356 -66.34 64.70 69.26
C GLN A 356 -65.67 63.32 69.30
N GLN A 357 -66.29 62.35 69.99
CA GLN A 357 -65.87 60.95 69.97
C GLN A 357 -66.08 60.29 68.59
N LYS A 358 -67.17 60.63 67.89
CA LYS A 358 -67.40 60.19 66.49
C LYS A 358 -66.35 60.76 65.52
N ALA A 359 -65.96 62.03 65.68
CA ALA A 359 -64.94 62.65 64.85
C ALA A 359 -63.54 62.00 65.05
N ALA A 360 -63.21 61.61 66.29
CA ALA A 360 -61.97 60.91 66.58
C ALA A 360 -61.91 59.52 65.95
N LEU A 361 -62.99 58.72 66.06
CA LEU A 361 -63.08 57.39 65.46
C LEU A 361 -63.00 57.46 63.92
N LEU A 362 -63.69 58.42 63.29
CA LEU A 362 -63.57 58.65 61.85
C LEU A 362 -62.15 59.05 61.44
N GLY A 363 -61.43 59.80 62.28
CA GLY A 363 -60.01 60.15 62.05
C GLY A 363 -59.09 58.93 62.10
N GLU A 364 -59.31 58.01 63.06
CA GLU A 364 -58.57 56.75 63.15
C GLU A 364 -58.88 55.81 61.98
N GLU A 365 -60.14 55.72 61.56
CA GLU A 365 -60.56 54.95 60.38
C GLU A 365 -59.92 55.50 59.09
N LEU A 366 -59.87 56.83 58.92
CA LEU A 366 -59.22 57.45 57.78
C LEU A 366 -57.70 57.22 57.76
N ALA A 367 -57.05 57.29 58.92
CA ALA A 367 -55.63 57.01 59.06
C ALA A 367 -55.30 55.53 58.78
N SER A 368 -56.16 54.61 59.27
CA SER A 368 -56.06 53.19 58.97
C SER A 368 -56.26 52.89 57.48
N ALA A 369 -57.26 53.53 56.86
CA ALA A 369 -57.52 53.41 55.42
C ALA A 369 -56.36 53.95 54.57
N ALA A 370 -55.76 55.10 54.96
CA ALA A 370 -54.59 55.64 54.29
C ALA A 370 -53.37 54.70 54.42
N GLY A 371 -53.14 54.13 55.61
CA GLY A 371 -52.07 53.15 55.84
C GLY A 371 -52.30 51.82 55.10
N ALA A 372 -53.54 51.40 54.88
CA ALA A 372 -53.87 50.25 54.03
C ALA A 372 -53.58 50.55 52.56
N ARG A 373 -53.95 51.74 52.06
CA ARG A 373 -53.67 52.19 50.69
C ARG A 373 -52.17 52.27 50.40
N ASP A 374 -51.38 52.81 51.32
CA ASP A 374 -49.94 52.95 51.08
C ASP A 374 -49.23 51.57 51.05
N ARG A 375 -49.70 50.62 51.87
CA ARG A 375 -49.26 49.21 51.81
C ARG A 375 -49.60 48.56 50.48
N THR A 376 -50.84 48.70 49.99
CA THR A 376 -51.24 48.11 48.70
C THR A 376 -50.50 48.73 47.53
N ILE A 377 -50.22 50.04 47.57
CA ILE A 377 -49.36 50.72 46.58
C ILE A 377 -47.93 50.14 46.61
N ALA A 378 -47.34 49.98 47.80
CA ALA A 378 -46.00 49.40 47.93
C ALA A 378 -45.93 47.95 47.45
N GLU A 379 -46.95 47.13 47.76
CA GLU A 379 -47.07 45.75 47.27
C GLU A 379 -47.24 45.69 45.76
N LEU A 380 -48.03 46.59 45.17
CA LEU A 380 -48.16 46.72 43.71
C LEU A 380 -46.82 47.06 43.05
N HIS A 381 -46.05 48.00 43.63
CA HIS A 381 -44.73 48.35 43.12
C HIS A 381 -43.74 47.17 43.22
N ARG A 382 -43.77 46.43 44.33
CA ARG A 382 -42.95 45.22 44.50
C ARG A 382 -43.30 44.15 43.46
N SER A 383 -44.59 43.87 43.28
CA SER A 383 -45.08 42.93 42.27
C SER A 383 -44.66 43.35 40.84
N ARG A 384 -44.73 44.64 40.50
CA ARG A 384 -44.26 45.15 39.19
C ARG A 384 -42.77 44.92 38.97
N LEU A 385 -41.93 45.10 40.00
CA LEU A 385 -40.50 44.84 39.92
C LEU A 385 -40.19 43.35 39.79
N GLU A 386 -40.92 42.50 40.52
CA GLU A 386 -40.81 41.04 40.41
C GLU A 386 -41.19 40.57 39.00
N VAL A 387 -42.28 41.09 38.43
CA VAL A 387 -42.70 40.80 37.04
C VAL A 387 -41.63 41.26 36.05
N ALA A 388 -41.06 42.46 36.22
CA ALA A 388 -39.97 42.93 35.37
C ALA A 388 -38.73 42.02 35.46
N GLY A 389 -38.39 41.54 36.67
CA GLY A 389 -37.29 40.60 36.88
C GLY A 389 -37.54 39.23 36.25
N VAL A 390 -38.77 38.70 36.34
CA VAL A 390 -39.16 37.46 35.66
C VAL A 390 -39.12 37.63 34.14
N ASN A 391 -39.62 38.74 33.61
CA ASN A 391 -39.59 39.03 32.18
C ASN A 391 -38.15 39.18 31.66
N GLY A 392 -37.24 39.77 32.44
CA GLY A 392 -35.81 39.82 32.11
C GLY A 392 -35.21 38.42 31.98
N ARG A 393 -35.42 37.55 32.98
CA ARG A 393 -34.97 36.16 32.93
C ARG A 393 -35.58 35.37 31.78
N LEU A 394 -36.86 35.60 31.47
CA LEU A 394 -37.52 34.98 30.32
C LEU A 394 -36.86 35.40 29.00
N ALA A 395 -36.51 36.68 28.85
CA ALA A 395 -35.81 37.18 27.67
C ALA A 395 -34.39 36.60 27.54
N GLU A 396 -33.65 36.50 28.65
CA GLU A 396 -32.32 35.87 28.69
C GLU A 396 -32.37 34.40 28.29
N LEU A 397 -33.30 33.62 28.86
CA LEU A 397 -33.49 32.21 28.50
C LEU A 397 -33.93 32.05 27.04
N SER A 398 -34.80 32.95 26.55
CA SER A 398 -35.25 32.95 25.15
C SER A 398 -34.10 33.25 24.17
N LEU A 399 -33.16 34.13 24.56
CA LEU A 399 -31.96 34.40 23.79
C LEU A 399 -31.05 33.17 23.76
N HIS A 400 -30.77 32.57 24.93
CA HIS A 400 -29.96 31.37 25.04
C HIS A 400 -30.49 30.23 24.17
N LEU A 401 -31.80 29.98 24.19
CA LEU A 401 -32.42 28.94 23.36
C LEU A 401 -32.28 29.24 21.86
N LYS A 402 -32.35 30.51 21.45
CA LYS A 402 -32.10 30.91 20.05
C LYS A 402 -30.63 30.73 19.65
N GLU A 403 -29.70 31.05 20.54
CA GLU A 403 -28.27 30.85 20.32
C GLU A 403 -27.93 29.36 20.21
N GLU A 404 -28.41 28.52 21.12
CA GLU A 404 -28.24 27.07 21.07
C GLU A 404 -28.87 26.48 19.79
N LYS A 405 -30.07 26.92 19.41
CA LYS A 405 -30.70 26.49 18.15
C LYS A 405 -29.87 26.89 16.93
N SER A 406 -29.26 28.08 16.95
CA SER A 406 -28.36 28.53 15.89
C SER A 406 -27.06 27.71 15.85
N GLN A 407 -26.47 27.42 17.00
CA GLN A 407 -25.28 26.58 17.13
C GLN A 407 -25.57 25.16 16.63
N TRP A 408 -26.65 24.54 17.10
CA TRP A 408 -27.09 23.23 16.62
C TRP A 408 -27.34 23.22 15.11
N SER A 409 -27.96 24.26 14.56
CA SER A 409 -28.15 24.38 13.11
C SER A 409 -26.82 24.45 12.35
N LYS A 410 -25.81 25.14 12.88
CA LYS A 410 -24.47 25.24 12.29
C LYS A 410 -23.73 23.90 12.37
N GLU A 411 -23.76 23.24 13.52
CA GLU A 411 -23.16 21.92 13.72
C GLU A 411 -23.80 20.88 12.81
N ARG A 412 -25.13 20.85 12.75
CA ARG A 412 -25.88 19.98 11.83
C ARG A 412 -25.49 20.23 10.37
N ALA A 413 -25.38 21.49 9.95
CA ALA A 413 -24.94 21.83 8.59
C ALA A 413 -23.49 21.36 8.33
N GLY A 414 -22.58 21.54 9.30
CA GLY A 414 -21.21 21.06 9.22
C GLY A 414 -21.10 19.53 9.13
N LEU A 415 -21.89 18.81 9.93
CA LEU A 415 -21.97 17.34 9.89
C LEU A 415 -22.50 16.85 8.54
N LEU A 416 -23.56 17.49 8.00
CA LEU A 416 -24.08 17.15 6.68
C LEU A 416 -23.03 17.36 5.58
N GLN A 417 -22.29 18.47 5.63
CA GLN A 417 -21.22 18.74 4.68
C GLN A 417 -20.08 17.72 4.80
N SER A 418 -19.70 17.33 6.02
CA SER A 418 -18.70 16.29 6.25
C SER A 418 -19.17 14.93 5.70
N VAL A 419 -20.42 14.56 5.95
CA VAL A 419 -20.99 13.31 5.41
C VAL A 419 -20.99 13.32 3.89
N GLU A 420 -21.35 14.44 3.26
CA GLU A 420 -21.34 14.54 1.80
C GLU A 420 -19.91 14.43 1.23
N ALA A 421 -18.93 15.06 1.89
CA ALA A 421 -17.52 14.92 1.52
C ALA A 421 -17.01 13.48 1.64
N GLU A 422 -17.43 12.75 2.68
CA GLU A 422 -17.10 11.32 2.83
C GLU A 422 -17.80 10.45 1.76
N LYS A 423 -19.05 10.74 1.40
CA LYS A 423 -19.71 10.07 0.27
C LYS A 423 -18.93 10.28 -1.03
N ASP A 424 -18.48 11.50 -1.31
CA ASP A 424 -17.67 11.80 -2.50
C ASP A 424 -16.34 11.03 -2.49
N LYS A 425 -15.69 10.89 -1.33
CA LYS A 425 -14.48 10.06 -1.20
C LYS A 425 -14.79 8.59 -1.45
N ILE A 426 -15.87 8.06 -0.88
CA ILE A 426 -16.31 6.67 -1.11
C ILE A 426 -16.57 6.44 -2.59
N LEU A 427 -17.28 7.35 -3.28
CA LEU A 427 -17.54 7.23 -4.72
C LEU A 427 -16.26 7.20 -5.54
N LYS A 428 -15.26 8.04 -5.22
CA LYS A 428 -13.95 8.02 -5.88
C LYS A 428 -13.22 6.70 -5.65
N LEU A 429 -13.22 6.19 -4.43
CA LEU A 429 -12.62 4.90 -4.11
C LEU A 429 -13.34 3.73 -4.80
N SER A 430 -14.67 3.75 -4.86
CA SER A 430 -15.45 2.75 -5.60
C SER A 430 -15.14 2.76 -7.09
N ALA A 431 -14.98 3.94 -7.70
CA ALA A 431 -14.58 4.05 -9.09
C ALA A 431 -13.17 3.48 -9.33
N GLU A 432 -12.23 3.75 -8.42
CA GLU A 432 -10.86 3.23 -8.53
C GLU A 432 -10.81 1.70 -8.32
N ILE A 433 -11.57 1.15 -7.37
CA ILE A 433 -11.71 -0.30 -7.20
C ILE A 433 -12.23 -0.94 -8.49
N LEU A 434 -13.29 -0.38 -9.09
CA LEU A 434 -13.88 -0.93 -10.32
C LEU A 434 -12.90 -0.85 -11.51
N ARG A 435 -12.06 0.19 -11.57
CA ARG A 435 -10.98 0.31 -12.55
C ARG A 435 -9.91 -0.78 -12.35
N LEU A 436 -9.48 -1.00 -11.11
CA LEU A 436 -8.50 -2.03 -10.77
C LEU A 436 -9.04 -3.44 -11.01
N GLU A 437 -10.30 -3.71 -10.67
CA GLU A 437 -10.97 -4.99 -10.95
C GLU A 437 -10.98 -5.28 -12.46
N LYS A 438 -11.30 -4.27 -13.28
CA LYS A 438 -11.25 -4.42 -14.74
C LYS A 438 -9.83 -4.72 -15.23
N ALA A 439 -8.82 -4.02 -14.73
CA ALA A 439 -7.42 -4.26 -15.11
C ALA A 439 -6.95 -5.67 -14.72
N VAL A 440 -7.31 -6.14 -13.52
CA VAL A 440 -7.02 -7.52 -13.07
C VAL A 440 -7.74 -8.55 -13.95
N GLN A 441 -8.97 -8.28 -14.35
CA GLN A 441 -9.71 -9.17 -15.25
C GLN A 441 -9.05 -9.24 -16.64
N GLU A 442 -8.61 -8.10 -17.17
CA GLU A 442 -7.84 -8.04 -18.43
C GLU A 442 -6.53 -8.83 -18.32
N GLU A 443 -5.75 -8.64 -17.26
CA GLU A 443 -4.52 -9.40 -17.02
C GLU A 443 -4.78 -10.91 -16.94
N LYS A 444 -5.85 -11.35 -16.25
CA LYS A 444 -6.25 -12.76 -16.19
C LYS A 444 -6.56 -13.31 -17.58
N THR A 445 -7.27 -12.55 -18.40
CA THR A 445 -7.57 -12.97 -19.79
C THR A 445 -6.30 -13.06 -20.63
N GLN A 446 -5.38 -12.11 -20.50
CA GLN A 446 -4.08 -12.14 -21.18
C GLN A 446 -3.23 -13.33 -20.74
N SER A 447 -3.17 -13.61 -19.43
CA SER A 447 -2.47 -14.78 -18.88
C SER A 447 -3.06 -16.09 -19.44
N GLN A 448 -4.37 -16.17 -19.58
CA GLN A 448 -5.03 -17.33 -20.18
C GLN A 448 -4.67 -17.48 -21.66
N VAL A 449 -4.64 -16.37 -22.42
CA VAL A 449 -4.19 -16.38 -23.82
C VAL A 449 -2.74 -16.87 -23.93
N PHE A 450 -1.81 -16.32 -23.15
CA PHE A 450 -0.42 -16.75 -23.17
C PHE A 450 -0.25 -18.23 -22.79
N LYS A 451 -1.05 -18.75 -21.85
CA LYS A 451 -1.06 -20.18 -21.52
C LYS A 451 -1.50 -21.03 -22.71
N THR A 452 -2.52 -20.60 -23.46
CA THR A 452 -2.98 -21.32 -24.65
C THR A 452 -1.95 -21.26 -25.78
N GLU A 453 -1.30 -20.11 -25.99
CA GLU A 453 -0.22 -19.97 -26.97
C GLU A 453 0.98 -20.84 -26.61
N LEU A 454 1.40 -20.85 -25.34
CA LEU A 454 2.48 -21.71 -24.87
C LEU A 454 2.16 -23.20 -25.04
N ALA A 455 0.92 -23.62 -24.79
CA ALA A 455 0.50 -25.00 -25.03
C ALA A 455 0.59 -25.34 -26.52
N ARG A 456 0.08 -24.44 -27.39
CA ARG A 456 0.16 -24.60 -28.85
C ARG A 456 1.61 -24.68 -29.34
N GLU A 457 2.51 -23.87 -28.81
CA GLU A 457 3.93 -23.88 -29.18
C GLU A 457 4.63 -25.17 -28.75
N LYS A 458 4.29 -25.69 -27.56
CA LYS A 458 4.77 -26.99 -27.09
C LYS A 458 4.30 -28.13 -28.00
N ASP A 459 3.03 -28.12 -28.39
CA ASP A 459 2.47 -29.12 -29.30
C ASP A 459 3.14 -29.03 -30.68
N SER A 460 3.35 -27.82 -31.21
CA SER A 460 4.09 -27.58 -32.46
C SER A 460 5.53 -28.10 -32.37
N SER A 461 6.24 -27.79 -31.30
CA SER A 461 7.61 -28.27 -31.05
C SER A 461 7.67 -29.79 -30.95
N LEU A 462 6.67 -30.42 -30.31
CA LEU A 462 6.58 -31.87 -30.19
C LEU A 462 6.37 -32.53 -31.56
N VAL A 463 5.51 -31.96 -32.39
CA VAL A 463 5.28 -32.42 -33.78
C VAL A 463 6.58 -32.32 -34.57
N GLN A 464 7.26 -31.17 -34.56
CA GLN A 464 8.55 -30.98 -35.24
C GLN A 464 9.60 -32.02 -34.78
N LEU A 465 9.72 -32.26 -33.47
CA LEU A 465 10.62 -33.28 -32.94
C LEU A 465 10.24 -34.70 -33.42
N SER A 466 8.94 -35.00 -33.55
CA SER A 466 8.48 -36.29 -34.07
C SER A 466 8.79 -36.45 -35.55
N GLU A 467 8.65 -35.39 -36.34
CA GLU A 467 8.99 -35.34 -37.76
C GLU A 467 10.50 -35.51 -37.96
N SER A 468 11.35 -34.74 -37.25
CA SER A 468 12.81 -34.91 -37.34
C SER A 468 13.28 -36.30 -36.90
N LYS A 469 12.64 -36.90 -35.88
CA LYS A 469 12.92 -38.30 -35.51
C LYS A 469 12.56 -39.27 -36.62
N ARG A 470 11.41 -39.08 -37.26
CA ARG A 470 10.97 -39.89 -38.40
C ARG A 470 11.95 -39.76 -39.57
N GLU A 471 12.28 -38.54 -39.98
CA GLU A 471 13.28 -38.26 -41.03
C GLU A 471 14.62 -38.93 -40.73
N LEU A 472 15.08 -38.83 -39.47
CA LEU A 472 16.33 -39.46 -39.05
C LEU A 472 16.26 -40.99 -39.13
N THR A 473 15.12 -41.60 -38.78
CA THR A 473 14.93 -43.04 -38.96
C THR A 473 14.89 -43.45 -40.43
N GLU A 474 14.28 -42.65 -41.30
CA GLU A 474 14.25 -42.86 -42.75
C GLU A 474 15.67 -42.76 -43.33
N LEU A 475 16.44 -41.73 -42.99
CA LEU A 475 17.83 -41.56 -43.40
C LEU A 475 18.72 -42.73 -42.92
N ARG A 476 18.56 -43.18 -41.67
CA ARG A 476 19.26 -44.38 -41.16
C ARG A 476 18.87 -45.65 -41.92
N SER A 477 17.64 -45.74 -42.40
CA SER A 477 17.20 -46.89 -43.21
C SER A 477 17.78 -46.82 -44.62
N ALA A 478 17.80 -45.64 -45.24
CA ALA A 478 18.41 -45.39 -46.55
C ALA A 478 19.92 -45.65 -46.53
N LEU A 479 20.62 -45.19 -45.48
CA LEU A 479 22.05 -45.46 -45.29
C LEU A 479 22.34 -46.97 -45.23
N ARG A 480 21.50 -47.75 -44.53
CA ARG A 480 21.64 -49.21 -44.47
C ARG A 480 21.44 -49.87 -45.83
N VAL A 481 20.52 -49.36 -46.65
CA VAL A 481 20.32 -49.85 -48.02
C VAL A 481 21.53 -49.54 -48.89
N LEU A 482 21.99 -48.29 -48.91
CA LEU A 482 23.20 -47.88 -49.65
C LEU A 482 24.44 -48.67 -49.21
N GLN A 483 24.55 -49.01 -47.93
CA GLN A 483 25.66 -49.81 -47.43
C GLN A 483 25.62 -51.26 -47.95
N LYS A 484 24.43 -51.87 -48.01
CA LYS A 484 24.25 -53.19 -48.63
C LYS A 484 24.51 -53.16 -50.14
N GLU A 485 24.05 -52.13 -50.84
CA GLU A 485 24.35 -51.93 -52.27
C GLU A 485 25.85 -51.80 -52.52
N LYS A 486 26.56 -51.06 -51.64
CA LYS A 486 28.03 -50.96 -51.70
C LYS A 486 28.71 -52.31 -51.49
N GLU A 487 28.27 -53.09 -50.50
CA GLU A 487 28.79 -54.45 -50.24
C GLU A 487 28.55 -55.36 -51.45
N GLN A 488 27.36 -55.34 -52.04
CA GLN A 488 27.03 -56.10 -53.25
C GLN A 488 27.90 -55.69 -54.44
N LEU A 489 28.09 -54.39 -54.67
CA LEU A 489 28.99 -53.91 -55.73
C LEU A 489 30.46 -54.30 -55.49
N GLN A 490 30.89 -54.43 -54.23
CA GLN A 490 32.22 -54.93 -53.90
C GLN A 490 32.34 -56.44 -54.19
N GLU A 491 31.30 -57.22 -53.91
CA GLU A 491 31.23 -58.65 -54.27
C GLU A 491 31.28 -58.82 -55.79
N GLU A 492 30.42 -58.12 -56.54
CA GLU A 492 30.41 -58.13 -58.01
C GLU A 492 31.77 -57.73 -58.59
N LYS A 493 32.43 -56.71 -58.01
CA LYS A 493 33.80 -56.32 -58.38
C LYS A 493 34.80 -57.45 -58.16
N GLN A 494 34.72 -58.17 -57.03
CA GLN A 494 35.62 -59.30 -56.74
C GLN A 494 35.40 -60.45 -57.72
N GLU A 495 34.15 -60.80 -58.00
CA GLU A 495 33.80 -61.82 -59.01
C GLU A 495 34.34 -61.45 -60.38
N LEU A 496 34.21 -60.19 -60.78
CA LEU A 496 34.74 -59.69 -62.05
C LEU A 496 36.27 -59.78 -62.11
N LEU A 497 36.97 -59.44 -61.01
CA LEU A 497 38.42 -59.59 -60.89
C LEU A 497 38.87 -61.06 -60.96
N GLU A 498 38.10 -61.98 -60.38
CA GLU A 498 38.36 -63.41 -60.51
C GLU A 498 38.13 -63.92 -61.93
N TYR A 499 37.07 -63.44 -62.59
CA TYR A 499 36.80 -63.76 -63.97
C TYR A 499 37.90 -63.25 -64.90
N MET A 500 38.37 -62.01 -64.71
CA MET A 500 39.54 -61.47 -65.43
C MET A 500 40.77 -62.34 -65.21
N ARG A 501 41.11 -62.72 -63.97
CA ARG A 501 42.24 -63.63 -63.69
C ARG A 501 42.11 -64.99 -64.37
N LYS A 502 40.89 -65.57 -64.42
CA LYS A 502 40.62 -66.83 -65.14
C LYS A 502 40.79 -66.66 -66.65
N LEU A 503 40.37 -65.53 -67.21
CA LEU A 503 40.56 -65.17 -68.61
C LEU A 503 42.03 -64.98 -68.96
N GLU A 504 42.76 -64.22 -68.15
CA GLU A 504 44.21 -64.03 -68.26
C GLU A 504 44.94 -65.38 -68.23
N ALA A 505 44.64 -66.26 -67.28
CA ALA A 505 45.24 -67.60 -67.23
C ALA A 505 44.89 -68.48 -68.45
N ARG A 506 43.70 -68.30 -69.05
CA ARG A 506 43.34 -68.99 -70.31
C ARG A 506 44.08 -68.41 -71.50
N LEU A 507 44.25 -67.09 -71.55
CA LEU A 507 45.02 -66.40 -72.60
C LEU A 507 46.50 -66.74 -72.50
N GLU A 508 47.06 -66.81 -71.29
CA GLU A 508 48.44 -67.27 -71.03
C GLU A 508 48.64 -68.70 -71.56
N LYS A 509 47.71 -69.63 -71.26
CA LYS A 509 47.77 -71.00 -71.82
C LYS A 509 47.71 -71.04 -73.35
N VAL A 510 46.86 -70.21 -73.97
CA VAL A 510 46.76 -70.12 -75.43
C VAL A 510 48.01 -69.47 -76.03
N ALA A 511 48.66 -68.55 -75.31
CA ALA A 511 49.95 -67.97 -75.70
C ALA A 511 51.06 -69.02 -75.57
N ASP A 512 51.16 -69.75 -74.46
CA ASP A 512 52.12 -70.84 -74.26
C ASP A 512 52.00 -71.96 -75.32
N GLU A 513 50.76 -72.27 -75.75
CA GLU A 513 50.47 -73.18 -76.87
C GLU A 513 50.84 -72.60 -78.25
N LYS A 514 50.91 -71.26 -78.40
CA LYS A 514 51.28 -70.58 -79.65
C LYS A 514 52.77 -70.25 -79.78
N TRP A 515 53.52 -70.17 -78.69
CA TRP A 515 54.96 -69.85 -78.70
C TRP A 515 55.87 -71.09 -78.78
N SER A 516 55.30 -72.28 -79.00
CA SER A 516 56.06 -73.53 -79.24
C SER A 516 56.23 -73.92 -80.72
N GLU A 517 55.71 -73.15 -81.68
CA GLU A 517 56.05 -73.30 -83.11
C GLU A 517 56.11 -71.94 -83.83
N ASP A 518 57.25 -71.66 -84.46
CA ASP A 518 57.56 -70.54 -85.36
C ASP A 518 58.10 -71.16 -86.70
N PRO A 519 58.21 -70.46 -87.85
CA PRO A 519 57.61 -69.19 -88.32
C PRO A 519 57.12 -69.21 -89.80
N ALA A 520 56.65 -68.05 -90.30
CA ALA A 520 56.80 -67.50 -91.67
C ALA A 520 55.61 -67.43 -92.69
N THR A 521 55.66 -66.30 -93.44
CA THR A 521 55.12 -65.90 -94.78
C THR A 521 53.69 -65.35 -94.97
N GLU A 522 53.65 -64.03 -95.19
CA GLU A 522 53.10 -63.21 -96.31
C GLU A 522 51.63 -63.29 -96.80
N ASP A 523 51.04 -62.09 -96.77
CA ASP A 523 50.23 -61.36 -97.78
C ASP A 523 48.69 -61.50 -98.00
N GLU A 524 48.07 -60.31 -97.83
CA GLU A 524 47.01 -59.60 -98.58
C GLU A 524 45.48 -59.82 -98.42
N GLU A 525 44.82 -58.64 -98.47
CA GLU A 525 43.44 -58.28 -98.84
C GLU A 525 42.34 -57.97 -97.76
N ALA A 526 42.04 -56.66 -97.72
CA ALA A 526 40.72 -56.02 -97.91
C ALA A 526 39.72 -55.78 -96.73
N ALA A 527 39.56 -54.47 -96.47
CA ALA A 527 38.32 -53.69 -96.28
C ALA A 527 37.47 -53.83 -94.99
N VAL A 528 37.41 -52.73 -94.22
CA VAL A 528 36.24 -51.82 -94.00
C VAL A 528 36.54 -50.93 -92.79
N GLY A 529 36.73 -49.63 -93.02
CA GLY A 529 36.93 -48.62 -91.98
C GLY A 529 35.64 -47.87 -91.67
N LEU A 530 35.24 -47.83 -90.40
CA LEU A 530 34.11 -47.06 -89.88
C LEU A 530 34.60 -46.12 -88.75
N SER A 531 34.43 -44.82 -89.03
CA SER A 531 34.23 -43.62 -88.18
C SER A 531 34.66 -43.57 -86.70
N CYS A 532 35.32 -42.45 -86.37
CA CYS A 532 35.63 -41.89 -85.03
C CYS A 532 34.37 -41.44 -84.23
N PRO A 533 34.46 -41.10 -82.92
CA PRO A 533 35.05 -39.82 -82.44
C PRO A 533 35.96 -39.91 -81.18
N ALA A 534 37.05 -39.13 -81.12
CA ALA A 534 37.31 -37.91 -80.31
C ALA A 534 37.45 -38.16 -78.78
N ALA A 535 38.64 -38.10 -78.14
CA ALA A 535 39.63 -37.01 -77.91
C ALA A 535 39.30 -36.09 -76.71
N LEU A 536 40.38 -35.69 -76.01
CA LEU A 536 40.56 -34.81 -74.83
C LEU A 536 40.63 -35.59 -73.48
N THR A 537 41.75 -35.82 -72.75
CA THR A 537 42.85 -34.95 -72.19
C THR A 537 42.32 -33.70 -71.46
N ASP A 538 42.67 -33.31 -70.23
CA ASP A 538 43.79 -33.57 -69.29
C ASP A 538 43.49 -32.90 -67.90
N SER A 539 44.36 -33.11 -66.90
CA SER A 539 44.57 -32.42 -65.58
C SER A 539 43.66 -32.81 -64.39
N GLU A 540 44.16 -33.39 -63.28
CA GLU A 540 44.97 -32.84 -62.14
C GLU A 540 44.25 -31.71 -61.40
N ASP A 541 44.27 -31.46 -60.08
CA ASP A 541 44.66 -32.06 -58.79
C ASP A 541 44.06 -31.07 -57.72
N GLU A 542 44.24 -31.33 -56.43
CA GLU A 542 44.03 -30.46 -55.25
C GLU A 542 42.73 -30.65 -54.42
N SER A 543 42.95 -31.08 -53.16
CA SER A 543 42.10 -30.82 -51.98
C SER A 543 42.64 -29.57 -51.24
N PRO A 544 42.14 -29.19 -50.05
CA PRO A 544 40.84 -28.61 -49.65
C PRO A 544 41.01 -27.20 -49.00
N GLU A 545 39.96 -26.35 -48.90
CA GLU A 545 39.70 -25.42 -47.77
C GLU A 545 38.48 -24.48 -47.97
N ASP A 546 37.65 -24.42 -46.91
CA ASP A 546 36.82 -23.37 -46.30
C ASP A 546 36.01 -22.27 -47.05
N MET A 547 34.76 -22.16 -46.54
CA MET A 547 33.95 -20.96 -46.26
C MET A 547 33.54 -20.01 -47.40
N ARG A 548 32.23 -19.97 -47.71
CA ARG A 548 31.38 -18.75 -47.65
C ARG A 548 29.90 -19.00 -47.98
N LEU A 549 29.03 -18.41 -47.16
CA LEU A 549 27.58 -18.25 -47.29
C LEU A 549 27.16 -17.52 -48.60
N PRO A 550 25.91 -17.70 -49.06
CA PRO A 550 25.19 -16.69 -49.83
C PRO A 550 23.96 -16.09 -49.10
N PRO A 551 23.42 -14.96 -49.59
CA PRO A 551 23.05 -13.83 -48.73
C PRO A 551 21.55 -13.47 -48.69
N TYR A 552 21.25 -12.56 -47.76
CA TYR A 552 20.06 -11.71 -47.57
C TYR A 552 19.18 -11.42 -48.80
N GLY A 553 17.86 -11.44 -48.57
CA GLY A 553 16.87 -10.61 -49.26
C GLY A 553 16.29 -9.58 -48.29
N LEU A 554 16.68 -8.31 -48.44
CA LEU A 554 16.05 -7.14 -47.85
C LEU A 554 15.26 -6.43 -48.96
N CYS A 555 14.03 -5.99 -48.67
CA CYS A 555 13.42 -4.82 -49.31
C CYS A 555 13.01 -3.82 -48.22
N GLU A 556 13.22 -2.56 -48.55
CA GLU A 556 13.41 -1.39 -47.70
C GLU A 556 12.19 -0.83 -46.96
N SER A 557 12.55 -0.04 -45.94
CA SER A 557 11.79 0.87 -45.08
C SER A 557 11.18 2.11 -45.75
N GLY A 558 10.09 2.62 -45.15
CA GLY A 558 9.65 4.02 -45.29
C GLY A 558 8.35 4.35 -44.51
N ASP A 559 8.47 4.97 -43.34
CA ASP A 559 7.44 5.80 -42.64
C ASP A 559 7.37 7.22 -43.29
N PRO A 560 6.49 8.21 -42.91
CA PRO A 560 5.36 8.27 -41.95
C PRO A 560 4.06 9.00 -42.46
N GLY A 561 2.96 8.89 -41.68
CA GLY A 561 1.89 9.88 -41.41
C GLY A 561 1.11 10.63 -42.52
N SER A 562 -0.25 10.59 -42.48
CA SER A 562 -1.23 11.69 -42.70
C SER A 562 -2.67 11.16 -42.93
N SER A 563 -3.67 11.68 -42.21
CA SER A 563 -5.12 11.62 -42.57
C SER A 563 -5.42 12.54 -43.79
N PRO A 564 -6.64 12.69 -44.39
CA PRO A 564 -7.99 12.22 -43.97
C PRO A 564 -8.97 11.76 -45.09
N ALA A 565 -10.20 11.41 -44.65
CA ALA A 565 -11.51 11.69 -45.28
C ALA A 565 -12.20 10.72 -46.26
N THR A 566 -13.54 10.71 -46.08
CA THR A 566 -14.68 10.37 -46.99
C THR A 566 -15.11 8.89 -47.17
N GLY A 567 -16.33 8.58 -46.69
CA GLY A 567 -17.10 7.34 -46.97
C GLY A 567 -17.78 7.35 -48.36
N PRO A 568 -18.95 6.71 -48.61
CA PRO A 568 -19.79 5.83 -47.78
C PRO A 568 -20.14 4.48 -48.47
N ARG A 569 -20.89 3.59 -47.77
CA ARG A 569 -22.12 2.89 -48.26
C ARG A 569 -22.28 1.43 -47.77
N GLU A 570 -23.27 1.29 -46.89
CA GLU A 570 -24.25 0.22 -46.62
C GLU A 570 -24.15 -1.15 -47.34
N ALA A 571 -24.33 -2.23 -46.56
CA ALA A 571 -25.56 -3.06 -46.61
C ALA A 571 -25.62 -4.08 -45.44
N SER A 572 -26.75 -4.05 -44.71
CA SER A 572 -27.22 -5.04 -43.71
C SER A 572 -28.05 -6.17 -44.38
N PRO A 573 -28.33 -7.31 -43.70
CA PRO A 573 -29.52 -7.44 -42.81
C PRO A 573 -29.26 -8.28 -41.51
N LEU A 574 -29.74 -7.85 -40.33
CA LEU A 574 -30.94 -8.27 -39.55
C LEU A 574 -30.95 -9.77 -39.11
N VAL A 575 -30.99 -10.14 -37.81
CA VAL A 575 -32.14 -10.31 -36.86
C VAL A 575 -31.61 -10.32 -35.40
N VAL A 576 -31.88 -9.32 -34.54
CA VAL A 576 -32.92 -9.16 -33.46
C VAL A 576 -32.96 -10.21 -32.33
N ILE A 577 -32.65 -9.79 -31.08
CA ILE A 577 -33.42 -10.03 -29.83
C ILE A 577 -33.08 -8.93 -28.78
N SER A 578 -34.13 -8.16 -28.44
CA SER A 578 -34.55 -7.50 -27.18
C SER A 578 -33.60 -6.75 -26.24
N GLN A 579 -33.81 -5.42 -26.15
CA GLN A 579 -33.59 -4.57 -24.96
C GLN A 579 -34.92 -3.84 -24.59
N PRO A 580 -35.15 -3.47 -23.31
CA PRO A 580 -36.21 -2.53 -22.93
C PRO A 580 -35.77 -1.06 -23.08
N ALA A 581 -36.77 -0.17 -23.22
CA ALA A 581 -36.68 1.20 -23.72
C ALA A 581 -36.29 2.28 -22.68
N PRO A 582 -35.78 3.45 -23.13
CA PRO A 582 -35.65 4.69 -22.37
C PRO A 582 -36.81 5.66 -22.66
N ILE A 583 -37.14 6.55 -21.72
CA ILE A 583 -38.06 7.68 -21.97
C ILE A 583 -37.37 8.98 -21.59
N ALA A 584 -37.29 9.87 -22.58
CA ALA A 584 -36.93 11.28 -22.46
C ALA A 584 -38.20 12.16 -22.34
N PRO A 585 -38.07 13.45 -21.96
CA PRO A 585 -39.14 14.33 -21.48
C PRO A 585 -39.70 15.26 -22.59
N GLN A 586 -40.86 15.92 -22.37
CA GLN A 586 -41.26 17.27 -22.87
C GLN A 586 -42.50 17.81 -22.09
N LEU A 587 -42.35 18.96 -21.39
CA LEU A 587 -42.98 20.29 -21.61
C LEU A 587 -44.51 20.37 -21.37
N SER A 588 -45.09 21.27 -20.56
CA SER A 588 -44.97 22.74 -20.53
C SER A 588 -45.62 23.39 -19.26
N GLY A 589 -45.08 24.54 -18.77
CA GLY A 589 -45.45 25.29 -17.52
C GLY A 589 -46.70 26.22 -17.63
N PRO A 590 -46.77 27.44 -17.03
CA PRO A 590 -46.07 28.09 -15.88
C PRO A 590 -47.04 28.78 -14.85
N ALA A 591 -46.49 29.46 -13.81
CA ALA A 591 -47.00 30.63 -13.02
C ALA A 591 -46.64 30.49 -11.51
N GLU A 592 -45.65 31.24 -11.02
CA GLU A 592 -45.73 32.54 -10.31
C GLU A 592 -46.00 32.44 -8.80
N ASP A 593 -44.98 32.91 -8.05
CA ASP A 593 -44.97 33.63 -6.79
C ASP A 593 -46.11 33.42 -5.78
N SER A 594 -45.75 32.97 -4.56
CA SER A 594 -45.99 33.73 -3.33
C SER A 594 -45.33 33.05 -2.13
N SER A 595 -44.45 33.79 -1.46
CA SER A 595 -44.04 33.54 -0.09
C SER A 595 -45.24 33.69 0.85
N SER A 596 -45.44 32.76 1.79
CA SER A 596 -46.21 33.06 3.00
C SER A 596 -45.60 32.33 4.19
N ASP A 597 -44.98 33.16 5.02
CA ASP A 597 -44.77 32.98 6.45
C ASP A 597 -46.11 32.63 7.13
N SER A 598 -46.14 31.67 8.05
CA SER A 598 -47.07 31.61 9.19
C SER A 598 -46.82 30.37 10.06
N GLU A 599 -46.36 30.65 11.28
CA GLU A 599 -46.49 29.84 12.48
C GLU A 599 -47.97 29.52 12.76
N ALA A 600 -48.25 28.31 13.25
CA ALA A 600 -49.23 28.06 14.33
C ALA A 600 -49.12 26.59 14.76
N GLU A 601 -48.72 26.40 16.01
CA GLU A 601 -48.83 25.13 16.72
C GLU A 601 -50.29 24.80 16.97
N ASP A 602 -50.67 23.54 16.76
CA ASP A 602 -52.01 23.03 17.04
C ASP A 602 -51.90 21.62 17.67
N GLU A 603 -51.42 21.57 18.91
CA GLU A 603 -51.54 20.37 19.76
C GLU A 603 -52.00 20.76 21.18
N LYS A 604 -53.22 21.30 21.30
CA LYS A 604 -53.95 21.27 22.58
C LYS A 604 -55.46 21.44 22.38
N SER A 605 -56.15 20.35 22.02
CA SER A 605 -57.62 20.29 22.10
C SER A 605 -58.11 18.86 22.32
N VAL A 606 -57.75 18.28 23.46
CA VAL A 606 -58.56 17.24 24.14
C VAL A 606 -58.52 17.58 25.62
N LEU A 607 -59.67 17.53 26.28
CA LEU A 607 -59.97 18.03 27.63
C LEU A 607 -60.38 19.50 27.66
N MET A 608 -61.67 19.75 27.43
CA MET A 608 -62.56 20.56 28.28
C MET A 608 -63.87 20.78 27.51
N ALA A 609 -64.80 19.84 27.61
CA ALA A 609 -66.21 20.09 27.32
C ALA A 609 -67.08 19.21 28.22
N ALA A 610 -68.06 19.85 28.87
CA ALA A 610 -69.15 19.29 29.66
C ALA A 610 -68.98 19.30 31.20
N VAL A 611 -68.90 20.50 31.78
CA VAL A 611 -69.57 20.78 33.06
C VAL A 611 -70.30 22.13 32.96
N GLN A 612 -71.61 22.08 33.19
CA GLN A 612 -72.55 23.18 33.50
C GLN A 612 -73.24 23.96 32.37
N SER A 613 -74.43 23.48 32.02
CA SER A 613 -75.67 24.25 31.81
C SER A 613 -76.81 23.27 32.11
N GLY A 614 -77.52 23.39 33.24
CA GLY A 614 -78.88 23.95 33.31
C GLY A 614 -79.90 23.07 32.55
N GLY A 615 -80.99 22.54 33.08
CA GLY A 615 -81.74 22.64 34.33
C GLY A 615 -83.05 21.85 34.15
N GLU A 616 -83.83 21.78 35.22
CA GLU A 616 -85.29 21.51 35.28
C GLU A 616 -85.86 20.07 35.17
N GLU A 617 -86.45 19.69 36.32
CA GLU A 617 -87.75 19.00 36.54
C GLU A 617 -87.96 17.53 36.15
N ALA A 618 -88.11 16.66 37.16
CA ALA A 618 -89.43 16.07 37.53
C ALA A 618 -89.30 15.03 38.68
N ASN A 619 -89.79 15.41 39.87
CA ASN A 619 -90.81 14.72 40.66
C ASN A 619 -90.87 13.17 40.72
N LEU A 620 -90.85 12.66 41.97
CA LEU A 620 -91.80 11.75 42.63
C LEU A 620 -91.21 10.55 43.41
N LEU A 621 -91.56 10.55 44.72
CA LEU A 621 -91.82 9.43 45.64
C LEU A 621 -90.75 9.02 46.68
N LEU A 622 -90.94 9.58 47.88
CA LEU A 622 -90.82 8.95 49.21
C LEU A 622 -91.71 7.67 49.29
N PRO A 623 -91.45 6.68 50.19
CA PRO A 623 -91.62 6.94 51.64
C PRO A 623 -90.73 6.14 52.64
N GLU A 624 -90.45 6.83 53.75
CA GLU A 624 -90.66 6.43 55.16
C GLU A 624 -89.89 5.30 55.89
N LEU A 625 -89.64 5.65 57.18
CA LEU A 625 -89.61 4.86 58.43
C LEU A 625 -88.27 4.30 58.96
N GLY A 626 -87.97 4.67 60.21
CA GLY A 626 -87.00 3.94 61.02
C GLY A 626 -86.44 4.63 62.28
N SER A 627 -87.27 5.22 63.11
CA SER A 627 -86.91 5.63 64.48
C SER A 627 -86.64 4.43 65.40
N ALA A 628 -85.55 4.45 66.18
CA ALA A 628 -85.49 3.77 67.48
C ALA A 628 -84.43 4.39 68.39
N PHE A 629 -84.89 4.86 69.56
CA PHE A 629 -84.13 5.36 70.69
C PHE A 629 -84.11 4.28 71.80
N TYR A 630 -83.10 4.37 72.67
CA TYR A 630 -82.92 3.78 74.03
C TYR A 630 -82.67 2.27 74.21
N ASP A 631 -81.51 1.90 74.76
CA ASP A 631 -81.29 1.58 76.20
C ASP A 631 -79.79 1.27 76.45
N MET A 632 -79.09 2.01 77.32
CA MET A 632 -78.97 1.85 78.78
C MET A 632 -78.05 0.68 79.21
N ALA A 633 -76.81 1.03 79.61
CA ALA A 633 -76.01 0.27 80.58
C ALA A 633 -74.95 1.18 81.23
N ARG A 634 -75.33 1.73 82.39
CA ARG A 634 -74.54 2.28 83.52
C ARG A 634 -73.49 3.38 83.31
#